data_AF-A0A9D2E393-F1
#
_entry.id   AF-A0A9D2E393-F1
#
_cell.length_a   1.000
_cell.length_b   1.000
_cell.length_c   1.000
_cell.angle_alpha   90.00
_cell.angle_beta   90.00
_cell.angle_gamma   90.00
#
_symmetry.space_group_name_H-M   'P 1'
#
loop_
_entity.id
_entity.type
_entity.pdbx_description
1 polymer ?
#
loop_
_entity_poly.entity_id
_entity_poly.type
_entity_poly.pdbx_seq_one_letter_code
_entity_poly.pdbx_strand_id
1 'polypeptide(L)'
;MKRILRLLAAGSLCAVLLSGAVFAEEASGTTASPAEMKAVVLQAGQDFDPAAGESDSKAQLDAAMSKIAEYGMNAVFFPANTSDGALFAGETWPMASSYDLLGYAAEAARAQGLSFYVLFDASCGVDGQGQYGAHGNLSAAAIQSSSKVLGELTGTYQPNGVYLTGYYNQKTAESMSIYRSEGASMGYDNWVRECVSSLVVNASAAVKSAKSDAVFGLVTDPVWANQTTDPAGSATEADFEMATDAYVDLNAIFAWADVDQVMVRCTGSLTDEAQNFKTVLTWWAQTASQYGAGVSAWICNDRLGGDEPGWKAPDQVMRQIIETRAVDGCVGAAYGSLSALDANVGGSTDVLLRYYADQIEEQDILTDLTVSTPEKRTYTTQEPQVNFYGASDPNFPLTLNGKELERNSEGVFSVEMNLEPGLNTFTFEHKEKSVVYKITREVVIIKEVSPSGSMTVEGSTQVGVTVMAYSGSTITASLGGASVTLTEQELTGDTADGNTSSYVPYKGTLTVPAATESQQDVGNITVSGTWSGITQSASGARVYVAALPQQAPGVEGEKGHLVEVTASQARTYPAGVLNNDPNGSCFPLPKGTVDYIVSDKLTYYDDTYGSGEYYILGSGVRVSASSVSSLGEAEWQLSSLSGANSWADGQYVYVSFARSGRKTAYTVSFDGVGYSSSGGVNSFAGATSMVVTLKDTRADTAAPGLASNNLLSGVSLSQQGNDTVIRFDLRKAGSFLGYRAYYDGDNLVFRFNQIPNGLSGAKIYIDPGHGGYDGGTSISGMYTEKTLNADIANRVADILRSRGATVQVTDTSGYVSLDSRVNQSQSFSPHLFVSIHHNAGVSSAKGTEVYYFNPYSRQLAANLSGGVAGALGTTNRGDKYGAYRVTTHMEFPAVLVECGFLTNPDELSKLQNDSYKNAIATAIADGIQNTLTSML
;
A
#
# COMPACT_ATOMS: atom_id res chain seq x y z
N MET A 1 -29.66 51.51 -0.79
CA MET A 1 -29.88 52.89 -1.32
C MET A 1 -30.76 52.92 -2.59
N LYS A 2 -30.54 52.05 -3.60
CA LYS A 2 -31.44 51.92 -4.77
C LYS A 2 -32.87 51.42 -4.44
N ARG A 3 -33.04 50.58 -3.40
CA ARG A 3 -34.36 50.14 -2.88
C ARG A 3 -35.20 51.28 -2.24
N ILE A 4 -34.54 52.28 -1.64
CA ILE A 4 -35.19 53.45 -1.03
C ILE A 4 -35.60 54.49 -2.09
N LEU A 5 -34.84 54.63 -3.19
CA LEU A 5 -35.22 55.50 -4.30
C LEU A 5 -36.42 54.97 -5.12
N ARG A 6 -36.70 53.66 -5.11
CA ARG A 6 -37.85 53.07 -5.83
C ARG A 6 -39.20 53.34 -5.14
N LEU A 7 -39.23 53.44 -3.81
CA LEU A 7 -40.45 53.79 -3.05
C LEU A 7 -40.86 55.26 -3.22
N LEU A 8 -39.93 56.15 -3.59
CA LEU A 8 -40.19 57.57 -3.79
C LEU A 8 -40.82 57.91 -5.15
N ALA A 9 -40.84 56.99 -6.12
CA ALA A 9 -41.41 57.24 -7.46
C ALA A 9 -42.90 56.85 -7.59
N ALA A 10 -43.45 56.07 -6.66
CA ALA A 10 -44.85 55.61 -6.71
C ALA A 10 -45.79 56.30 -5.69
N GLY A 11 -45.26 57.06 -4.74
CA GLY A 11 -46.02 57.68 -3.66
C GLY A 11 -46.43 59.13 -3.94
N SER A 12 -47.46 59.34 -4.76
CA SER A 12 -48.18 60.62 -4.80
C SER A 12 -49.68 60.37 -4.94
N LEU A 13 -50.29 59.91 -3.85
CA LEU A 13 -51.61 60.37 -3.38
C LEU A 13 -51.90 59.75 -2.00
N CYS A 14 -52.46 60.57 -1.11
CA CYS A 14 -52.95 60.27 0.26
C CYS A 14 -51.90 60.17 1.38
N ALA A 15 -51.67 61.32 2.02
CA ALA A 15 -51.26 61.44 3.42
C ALA A 15 -52.50 61.73 4.31
N VAL A 16 -52.29 61.63 5.64
CA VAL A 16 -53.15 62.05 6.80
C VAL A 16 -53.90 60.84 7.43
N LEU A 17 -53.73 60.40 8.70
CA LEU A 17 -53.20 60.97 9.95
C LEU A 17 -52.80 59.87 10.99
N LEU A 18 -51.94 60.26 11.93
CA LEU A 18 -51.35 59.55 13.08
C LEU A 18 -52.32 59.05 14.18
N SER A 19 -51.95 58.01 14.93
CA SER A 19 -51.47 58.13 16.34
C SER A 19 -51.17 56.78 17.03
N GLY A 20 -50.17 56.78 17.92
CA GLY A 20 -49.49 55.62 18.51
C GLY A 20 -50.28 54.67 19.42
N ALA A 21 -49.70 53.47 19.57
CA ALA A 21 -49.81 52.63 20.76
C ALA A 21 -48.52 51.81 20.92
N VAL A 22 -47.99 51.82 22.14
CA VAL A 22 -46.85 51.04 22.64
C VAL A 22 -47.35 49.66 23.04
N PHE A 23 -46.78 48.57 22.51
CA PHE A 23 -46.74 47.23 23.11
C PHE A 23 -45.49 46.52 22.57
N ALA A 24 -44.53 46.22 23.45
CA ALA A 24 -44.28 44.90 24.03
C ALA A 24 -43.50 43.99 23.06
N GLU A 25 -42.27 43.73 23.45
CA GLU A 25 -41.29 42.85 22.82
C GLU A 25 -41.79 41.40 22.91
N GLU A 26 -42.59 40.97 21.93
CA GLU A 26 -42.77 39.56 21.60
C GLU A 26 -41.75 39.18 20.54
N ALA A 27 -41.03 38.08 20.80
CA ALA A 27 -40.04 37.52 19.92
C ALA A 27 -40.60 37.38 18.49
N SER A 28 -40.07 38.17 17.56
CA SER A 28 -40.31 38.00 16.13
C SER A 28 -39.81 36.61 15.73
N GLY A 29 -40.73 35.66 15.54
CA GLY A 29 -40.43 34.39 14.91
C GLY A 29 -39.83 34.67 13.54
N THR A 30 -38.53 34.47 13.41
CA THR A 30 -37.77 34.64 12.18
C THR A 30 -38.30 33.66 11.13
N THR A 31 -39.04 34.20 10.17
CA THR A 31 -39.38 33.57 8.89
C THR A 31 -38.11 33.49 8.05
N ALA A 32 -37.37 32.39 8.13
CA ALA A 32 -36.15 32.19 7.36
C ALA A 32 -36.16 30.82 6.67
N SER A 33 -35.80 30.81 5.39
CA SER A 33 -35.36 29.60 4.67
C SER A 33 -34.34 28.83 5.54
N PRO A 34 -34.35 27.49 5.54
CA PRO A 34 -33.38 26.71 6.32
C PRO A 34 -31.94 27.11 5.99
N ALA A 35 -31.03 27.01 6.96
CA ALA A 35 -29.61 27.39 6.79
C ALA A 35 -28.91 26.62 5.66
N GLU A 36 -29.34 25.37 5.44
CA GLU A 36 -29.04 24.55 4.26
C GLU A 36 -30.36 23.88 3.85
N MET A 37 -30.83 24.13 2.63
CA MET A 37 -32.01 23.48 2.07
C MET A 37 -31.73 22.00 1.80
N LYS A 38 -32.51 21.12 2.42
CA LYS A 38 -32.51 19.66 2.20
C LYS A 38 -33.94 19.28 1.86
N ALA A 39 -34.31 19.45 0.60
CA ALA A 39 -35.70 19.38 0.17
C ALA A 39 -35.98 18.15 -0.70
N VAL A 40 -37.24 17.73 -0.76
CA VAL A 40 -37.69 16.73 -1.73
C VAL A 40 -38.77 17.34 -2.62
N VAL A 41 -38.67 17.13 -3.92
CA VAL A 41 -39.70 17.53 -4.89
C VAL A 41 -40.59 16.34 -5.16
N LEU A 42 -41.84 16.43 -4.69
CA LEU A 42 -42.84 15.39 -4.93
C LEU A 42 -43.40 15.51 -6.34
N GLN A 43 -43.44 14.39 -7.06
CA GLN A 43 -43.95 14.30 -8.42
C GLN A 43 -45.27 13.55 -8.45
N ALA A 44 -46.31 14.19 -9.00
CA ALA A 44 -47.60 13.56 -9.23
C ALA A 44 -47.46 12.38 -10.21
N GLY A 45 -48.12 11.27 -9.90
CA GLY A 45 -48.02 10.00 -10.64
C GLY A 45 -46.78 9.16 -10.33
N GLN A 46 -45.82 9.68 -9.54
CA GLN A 46 -44.66 8.92 -9.07
C GLN A 46 -44.68 8.75 -7.55
N ASP A 47 -44.65 9.85 -6.80
CA ASP A 47 -44.59 9.83 -5.33
C ASP A 47 -45.98 9.79 -4.68
N PHE A 48 -47.00 10.24 -5.41
CA PHE A 48 -48.40 10.15 -5.04
C PHE A 48 -49.28 10.17 -6.31
N ASP A 49 -50.44 9.53 -6.26
CA ASP A 49 -51.40 9.49 -7.37
C ASP A 49 -52.56 10.46 -7.13
N PRO A 50 -52.65 11.59 -7.86
CA PRO A 50 -53.76 12.53 -7.70
C PRO A 50 -55.11 11.97 -8.17
N ALA A 51 -55.12 10.91 -9.00
CA ALA A 51 -56.33 10.29 -9.51
C ALA A 51 -56.86 9.16 -8.62
N ALA A 52 -56.12 8.76 -7.58
CA ALA A 52 -56.56 7.77 -6.61
C ALA A 52 -57.73 8.30 -5.74
N GLY A 53 -58.38 7.40 -4.99
CA GLY A 53 -59.43 7.80 -4.05
C GLY A 53 -58.89 8.71 -2.94
N GLU A 54 -59.71 9.62 -2.42
CA GLU A 54 -59.29 10.62 -1.41
C GLU A 54 -58.52 10.01 -0.23
N SER A 55 -58.98 8.86 0.28
CA SER A 55 -58.30 8.16 1.38
C SER A 55 -56.91 7.64 0.98
N ASP A 56 -56.75 7.16 -0.25
CA ASP A 56 -55.50 6.54 -0.71
C ASP A 56 -54.46 7.62 -1.00
N SER A 57 -54.84 8.70 -1.68
CA SER A 57 -53.94 9.81 -1.97
C SER A 57 -53.46 10.51 -0.69
N LYS A 58 -54.36 10.70 0.29
CA LYS A 58 -53.99 11.23 1.61
C LYS A 58 -53.02 10.31 2.35
N ALA A 59 -53.25 9.01 2.33
CA ALA A 59 -52.35 8.04 2.95
C ALA A 59 -50.96 8.02 2.29
N GLN A 60 -50.89 8.15 0.96
CA GLN A 60 -49.63 8.28 0.22
C GLN A 60 -48.88 9.55 0.62
N LEU A 61 -49.57 10.68 0.75
CA LEU A 61 -48.96 11.94 1.19
C LEU A 61 -48.47 11.87 2.64
N ASP A 62 -49.23 11.27 3.56
CA ASP A 62 -48.80 11.09 4.94
C ASP A 62 -47.53 10.22 5.02
N ALA A 63 -47.50 9.14 4.24
CA ALA A 63 -46.32 8.28 4.13
C ALA A 63 -45.13 9.04 3.56
N ALA A 64 -45.33 9.81 2.49
CA ALA A 64 -44.28 10.62 1.85
C ALA A 64 -43.70 11.67 2.82
N MET A 65 -44.55 12.44 3.50
CA MET A 65 -44.09 13.47 4.45
C MET A 65 -43.37 12.85 5.64
N SER A 66 -43.86 11.72 6.16
CA SER A 66 -43.19 10.98 7.24
C SER A 66 -41.82 10.47 6.80
N LYS A 67 -41.71 9.97 5.56
CA LYS A 67 -40.45 9.47 4.99
C LYS A 67 -39.44 10.58 4.77
N ILE A 68 -39.87 11.71 4.22
CA ILE A 68 -39.04 12.92 4.05
C ILE A 68 -38.45 13.35 5.40
N ALA A 69 -39.27 13.38 6.45
CA ALA A 69 -38.81 13.70 7.80
C ALA A 69 -37.87 12.64 8.38
N GLU A 70 -38.13 11.34 8.15
CA GLU A 70 -37.25 10.23 8.56
C GLU A 70 -35.85 10.36 7.95
N TYR A 71 -35.77 10.82 6.69
CA TYR A 71 -34.52 11.12 6.00
C TYR A 71 -33.81 12.40 6.48
N GLY A 72 -34.35 13.08 7.50
CA GLY A 72 -33.77 14.31 8.04
C GLY A 72 -33.84 15.50 7.07
N MET A 73 -34.68 15.41 6.04
CA MET A 73 -34.97 16.51 5.13
C MET A 73 -35.80 17.57 5.85
N ASN A 74 -35.66 18.83 5.46
CA ASN A 74 -36.26 19.97 6.16
C ASN A 74 -37.32 20.73 5.33
N ALA A 75 -37.52 20.33 4.07
CA ALA A 75 -38.43 20.98 3.15
C ALA A 75 -39.04 20.02 2.14
N VAL A 76 -40.20 20.40 1.61
CA VAL A 76 -40.90 19.69 0.54
C VAL A 76 -41.42 20.68 -0.50
N PHE A 77 -41.25 20.35 -1.77
CA PHE A 77 -41.87 21.04 -2.90
C PHE A 77 -43.02 20.19 -3.41
N PHE A 78 -44.22 20.78 -3.45
CA PHE A 78 -45.44 20.12 -3.88
C PHE A 78 -46.04 20.81 -5.10
N PRO A 79 -46.44 20.08 -6.16
CA PRO A 79 -47.03 20.67 -7.35
C PRO A 79 -48.40 21.28 -7.05
N ALA A 80 -48.63 22.51 -7.49
CA ALA A 80 -49.94 23.17 -7.40
C ALA A 80 -50.91 22.65 -8.46
N ASN A 81 -50.39 22.25 -9.62
CA ASN A 81 -51.16 21.98 -10.81
C ASN A 81 -50.44 20.99 -11.72
N THR A 82 -51.21 20.26 -12.52
CA THR A 82 -50.73 19.36 -13.58
C THR A 82 -51.46 19.68 -14.89
N SER A 83 -51.14 18.97 -15.98
CA SER A 83 -51.88 19.06 -17.24
C SER A 83 -53.36 18.69 -17.11
N ASP A 84 -53.72 17.93 -16.07
CA ASP A 84 -55.09 17.42 -15.86
C ASP A 84 -55.95 18.35 -15.00
N GLY A 85 -55.35 19.29 -14.26
CA GLY A 85 -56.07 20.25 -13.43
C GLY A 85 -55.25 20.85 -12.29
N ALA A 86 -55.88 21.74 -11.53
CA ALA A 86 -55.37 22.23 -10.25
C ALA A 86 -55.43 21.12 -9.19
N LEU A 87 -54.41 21.03 -8.33
CA LEU A 87 -54.38 20.13 -7.17
C LEU A 87 -54.94 20.81 -5.91
N PHE A 88 -55.53 21.99 -6.06
CA PHE A 88 -56.11 22.80 -4.99
C PHE A 88 -57.54 23.18 -5.32
N ALA A 89 -58.34 23.49 -4.29
CA ALA A 89 -59.70 23.96 -4.49
C ALA A 89 -59.72 25.44 -4.94
N GLY A 90 -60.45 25.75 -6.01
CA GLY A 90 -60.58 27.12 -6.50
C GLY A 90 -61.72 27.30 -7.50
N GLU A 91 -62.15 28.55 -7.70
CA GLU A 91 -63.19 28.90 -8.67
C GLU A 91 -62.63 29.17 -10.07
N THR A 92 -61.32 29.40 -10.17
CA THR A 92 -60.67 29.87 -11.41
C THR A 92 -60.28 28.72 -12.34
N TRP A 93 -59.74 27.60 -11.82
CA TRP A 93 -59.25 26.46 -12.61
C TRP A 93 -59.97 25.16 -12.22
N PRO A 94 -60.25 24.25 -13.17
CA PRO A 94 -60.80 22.93 -12.85
C PRO A 94 -59.79 22.10 -12.05
N MET A 95 -60.29 21.33 -11.08
CA MET A 95 -59.45 20.46 -10.25
C MET A 95 -59.12 19.15 -10.96
N ALA A 96 -57.89 18.66 -10.78
CA ALA A 96 -57.46 17.32 -11.23
C ALA A 96 -58.03 16.20 -10.34
N SER A 97 -58.43 16.54 -9.11
CA SER A 97 -59.00 15.64 -8.10
C SER A 97 -60.34 16.19 -7.59
N SER A 98 -61.16 15.35 -6.95
CA SER A 98 -62.42 15.80 -6.31
C SER A 98 -62.24 16.40 -4.91
N TYR A 99 -61.00 16.56 -4.45
CA TYR A 99 -60.62 16.99 -3.10
C TYR A 99 -59.33 17.82 -3.13
N ASP A 100 -59.15 18.71 -2.16
CA ASP A 100 -58.03 19.65 -2.06
C ASP A 100 -56.74 18.96 -1.59
N LEU A 101 -55.90 18.57 -2.55
CA LEU A 101 -54.64 17.88 -2.30
C LEU A 101 -53.54 18.82 -1.81
N LEU A 102 -53.46 20.03 -2.36
CA LEU A 102 -52.48 21.04 -1.97
C LEU A 102 -52.68 21.46 -0.50
N GLY A 103 -53.94 21.70 -0.11
CA GLY A 103 -54.29 22.01 1.27
C GLY A 103 -53.89 20.89 2.22
N TYR A 104 -54.23 19.65 1.87
CA TYR A 104 -53.85 18.50 2.68
C TYR A 104 -52.33 18.32 2.79
N ALA A 105 -51.60 18.41 1.68
CA ALA A 105 -50.14 18.30 1.66
C ALA A 105 -49.48 19.39 2.52
N ALA A 106 -50.00 20.61 2.49
CA ALA A 106 -49.49 21.72 3.31
C ALA A 106 -49.69 21.45 4.82
N GLU A 107 -50.82 20.87 5.23
CA GLU A 107 -51.07 20.47 6.62
C GLU A 107 -50.17 19.30 7.03
N ALA A 108 -50.07 18.26 6.21
CA ALA A 108 -49.24 17.10 6.46
C ALA A 108 -47.75 17.46 6.59
N ALA A 109 -47.23 18.33 5.72
CA ALA A 109 -45.86 18.83 5.79
C ALA A 109 -45.59 19.59 7.11
N ARG A 110 -46.50 20.49 7.50
CA ARG A 110 -46.38 21.25 8.76
C ARG A 110 -46.44 20.35 9.98
N ALA A 111 -47.28 19.32 9.96
CA ALA A 111 -47.38 18.34 11.04
C ALA A 111 -46.05 17.60 11.27
N GLN A 112 -45.23 17.43 10.23
CA GLN A 112 -43.89 16.85 10.29
C GLN A 112 -42.78 17.90 10.50
N GLY A 113 -43.11 19.18 10.67
CA GLY A 113 -42.15 20.27 10.83
C GLY A 113 -41.38 20.65 9.56
N LEU A 114 -41.86 20.23 8.38
CA LEU A 114 -41.24 20.53 7.09
C LEU A 114 -41.64 21.91 6.60
N SER A 115 -40.69 22.64 6.00
CA SER A 115 -41.01 23.84 5.21
C SER A 115 -41.74 23.45 3.93
N PHE A 116 -42.89 24.08 3.67
CA PHE A 116 -43.76 23.73 2.55
C PHE A 116 -43.63 24.74 1.41
N TYR A 117 -43.14 24.29 0.26
CA TYR A 117 -42.99 25.07 -0.95
C TYR A 117 -43.95 24.58 -2.02
N VAL A 118 -44.49 25.52 -2.79
CA VAL A 118 -45.40 25.22 -3.90
C VAL A 118 -44.62 25.30 -5.21
N LEU A 119 -44.70 24.27 -6.04
CA LEU A 119 -44.21 24.28 -7.41
C LEU A 119 -45.39 24.57 -8.35
N PHE A 120 -45.38 25.74 -8.99
CA PHE A 120 -46.43 26.18 -9.90
C PHE A 120 -45.95 26.10 -11.34
N ASP A 121 -46.59 25.27 -12.15
CA ASP A 121 -46.24 25.09 -13.55
C ASP A 121 -47.05 26.01 -14.44
N ALA A 122 -46.43 27.09 -14.93
CA ALA A 122 -47.09 28.06 -15.80
C ALA A 122 -47.36 27.54 -17.22
N SER A 123 -46.79 26.39 -17.60
CA SER A 123 -47.16 25.72 -18.84
C SER A 123 -48.51 25.02 -18.75
N CYS A 124 -49.06 24.84 -17.55
CA CYS A 124 -50.37 24.23 -17.33
C CYS A 124 -51.36 25.29 -16.79
N GLY A 125 -52.50 25.47 -17.45
CA GLY A 125 -53.47 26.48 -17.04
C GLY A 125 -54.58 26.70 -18.04
N VAL A 126 -55.33 27.79 -17.85
CA VAL A 126 -56.38 28.20 -18.78
C VAL A 126 -55.79 29.05 -19.91
N ASP A 127 -56.01 28.63 -21.16
CA ASP A 127 -55.60 29.37 -22.35
C ASP A 127 -56.50 30.58 -22.67
N GLY A 128 -56.19 31.29 -23.76
CA GLY A 128 -56.99 32.42 -24.25
C GLY A 128 -58.41 32.06 -24.72
N GLN A 129 -58.75 30.77 -24.77
CA GLN A 129 -60.06 30.23 -25.18
C GLN A 129 -60.85 29.68 -23.99
N GLY A 130 -60.30 29.76 -22.76
CA GLY A 130 -60.95 29.28 -21.55
C GLY A 130 -60.80 27.77 -21.32
N GLN A 131 -59.95 27.07 -22.08
CA GLN A 131 -59.69 25.64 -21.90
C GLN A 131 -58.49 25.42 -20.99
N TYR A 132 -58.63 24.51 -20.04
CA TYR A 132 -57.53 24.09 -19.18
C TYR A 132 -56.69 22.99 -19.85
N GLY A 133 -55.37 23.07 -19.74
CA GLY A 133 -54.46 22.04 -20.22
C GLY A 133 -53.01 22.49 -20.21
N ALA A 134 -52.14 21.71 -20.83
CA ALA A 134 -50.76 22.08 -21.09
C ALA A 134 -50.65 22.93 -22.37
N HIS A 135 -49.92 24.03 -22.30
CA HIS A 135 -49.76 25.01 -23.38
C HIS A 135 -48.27 25.36 -23.55
N GLY A 136 -47.81 25.43 -24.79
CA GLY A 136 -46.41 25.78 -25.10
C GLY A 136 -46.15 27.28 -25.28
N ASN A 137 -47.20 28.12 -25.19
CA ASN A 137 -47.14 29.53 -25.56
C ASN A 137 -47.90 30.40 -24.56
N LEU A 138 -47.34 31.55 -24.20
CA LEU A 138 -47.93 32.48 -23.24
C LEU A 138 -48.80 33.55 -23.95
N SER A 139 -50.08 33.61 -23.58
CA SER A 139 -51.00 34.69 -23.95
C SER A 139 -51.23 35.66 -22.78
N ALA A 140 -51.71 36.87 -23.05
CA ALA A 140 -52.06 37.83 -22.00
C ALA A 140 -53.11 37.26 -21.01
N ALA A 141 -54.08 36.48 -21.50
CA ALA A 141 -55.09 35.83 -20.67
C ALA A 141 -54.47 34.76 -19.75
N ALA A 142 -53.56 33.93 -20.28
CA ALA A 142 -52.84 32.94 -19.48
C ALA A 142 -51.99 33.60 -18.39
N ILE A 143 -51.29 34.69 -18.72
CA ILE A 143 -50.48 35.45 -17.76
C ILE A 143 -51.33 36.01 -16.61
N GLN A 144 -52.47 36.63 -16.93
CA GLN A 144 -53.38 37.17 -15.93
C GLN A 144 -54.02 36.08 -15.06
N SER A 145 -54.45 34.98 -15.69
CA SER A 145 -55.05 33.83 -15.01
C SER A 145 -54.07 33.21 -14.02
N SER A 146 -52.85 32.90 -14.45
CA SER A 146 -51.79 32.34 -13.60
C SER A 146 -51.43 33.27 -12.45
N SER A 147 -51.28 34.58 -12.70
CA SER A 147 -50.95 35.56 -11.65
C SER A 147 -52.05 35.68 -10.60
N LYS A 148 -53.32 35.67 -11.02
CA LYS A 148 -54.47 35.67 -10.11
C LYS A 148 -54.47 34.43 -9.22
N VAL A 149 -54.34 33.25 -9.83
CA VAL A 149 -54.32 31.96 -9.11
C VAL A 149 -53.15 31.89 -8.13
N LEU A 150 -51.96 32.36 -8.52
CA LEU A 150 -50.79 32.43 -7.64
C LEU A 150 -51.05 33.30 -6.40
N GLY A 151 -51.71 34.44 -6.55
CA GLY A 151 -52.11 35.27 -5.41
C GLY A 151 -53.13 34.58 -4.50
N GLU A 152 -54.16 33.96 -5.09
CA GLU A 152 -55.22 33.24 -4.36
C GLU A 152 -54.65 32.05 -3.57
N LEU A 153 -53.82 31.21 -4.20
CA LEU A 153 -53.23 30.04 -3.56
C LEU A 153 -52.24 30.44 -2.47
N THR A 154 -51.43 31.49 -2.70
CA THR A 154 -50.46 31.97 -1.70
C THR A 154 -51.20 32.51 -0.48
N GLY A 155 -52.26 33.30 -0.69
CA GLY A 155 -53.10 33.83 0.37
C GLY A 155 -53.81 32.75 1.17
N THR A 156 -54.31 31.71 0.48
CA THR A 156 -55.09 30.62 1.10
C THR A 156 -54.19 29.64 1.86
N TYR A 157 -53.15 29.12 1.20
CA TYR A 157 -52.35 28.02 1.74
C TYR A 157 -51.13 28.49 2.51
N GLN A 158 -50.78 29.78 2.46
CA GLN A 158 -49.68 30.40 3.22
C GLN A 158 -48.34 29.59 3.15
N PRO A 159 -47.86 29.17 1.97
CA PRO A 159 -46.64 28.39 1.85
C PRO A 159 -45.40 29.18 2.31
N ASN A 160 -44.31 28.49 2.60
CA ASN A 160 -43.00 29.11 2.85
C ASN A 160 -42.44 29.78 1.59
N GLY A 161 -42.79 29.26 0.41
CA GLY A 161 -42.49 29.89 -0.87
C GLY A 161 -43.24 29.27 -2.03
N VAL A 162 -43.17 29.96 -3.16
CA VAL A 162 -43.76 29.55 -4.44
C VAL A 162 -42.69 29.63 -5.52
N TYR A 163 -42.53 28.54 -6.25
CA TYR A 163 -41.55 28.39 -7.32
C TYR A 163 -42.26 28.26 -8.65
N LEU A 164 -41.95 29.18 -9.56
CA LEU A 164 -42.51 29.20 -10.90
C LEU A 164 -41.65 28.32 -11.82
N THR A 165 -42.27 27.36 -12.50
CA THR A 165 -41.67 26.56 -13.57
C THR A 165 -42.50 26.71 -14.85
N GLY A 166 -41.96 26.27 -16.00
CA GLY A 166 -42.73 26.24 -17.26
C GLY A 166 -43.12 27.61 -17.81
N TYR A 167 -42.47 28.69 -17.38
CA TYR A 167 -42.76 30.07 -17.78
C TYR A 167 -42.14 30.45 -19.14
N TYR A 168 -41.91 29.47 -20.00
CA TYR A 168 -41.27 29.67 -21.29
C TYR A 168 -42.27 30.06 -22.37
N ASN A 169 -41.76 30.72 -23.42
CA ASN A 169 -42.56 31.04 -24.59
C ASN A 169 -41.74 30.69 -25.84
N GLN A 170 -42.28 29.86 -26.71
CA GLN A 170 -41.58 29.37 -27.89
C GLN A 170 -42.10 30.03 -29.16
N LYS A 171 -41.28 30.12 -30.22
CA LYS A 171 -41.74 30.57 -31.53
C LYS A 171 -42.37 29.41 -32.29
N THR A 172 -43.70 29.36 -32.27
CA THR A 172 -44.52 28.34 -32.91
C THR A 172 -45.56 28.99 -33.83
N ALA A 173 -46.30 28.18 -34.58
CA ALA A 173 -47.44 28.69 -35.35
C ALA A 173 -48.53 29.28 -34.42
N GLU A 174 -48.67 28.72 -33.22
CA GLU A 174 -49.61 29.16 -32.21
C GLU A 174 -49.21 30.49 -31.57
N SER A 175 -47.97 30.67 -31.11
CA SER A 175 -47.51 31.97 -30.59
C SER A 175 -47.50 33.06 -31.67
N MET A 176 -47.27 32.72 -32.94
CA MET A 176 -47.44 33.66 -34.05
C MET A 176 -48.91 34.08 -34.22
N SER A 177 -49.85 33.17 -33.98
CA SER A 177 -51.29 33.47 -34.01
C SER A 177 -51.67 34.43 -32.86
N ILE A 178 -51.20 34.14 -31.64
CA ILE A 178 -51.42 34.97 -30.45
C ILE A 178 -50.77 36.36 -30.63
N TYR A 179 -49.55 36.42 -31.16
CA TYR A 179 -48.85 37.66 -31.48
C TYR A 179 -49.65 38.56 -32.43
N ARG A 180 -50.31 37.99 -33.46
CA ARG A 180 -51.15 38.77 -34.38
C ARG A 180 -52.35 39.42 -33.69
N SER A 181 -52.85 38.83 -32.60
CA SER A 181 -53.94 39.39 -31.81
C SER A 181 -53.47 40.32 -30.68
N GLU A 182 -52.30 40.09 -30.09
CA GLU A 182 -51.89 40.71 -28.82
C GLU A 182 -50.60 41.54 -28.90
N GLY A 183 -49.71 41.26 -29.86
CA GLY A 183 -48.33 41.77 -29.89
C GLY A 183 -48.12 43.17 -30.45
N ALA A 184 -49.13 44.04 -30.32
CA ALA A 184 -49.19 45.42 -30.85
C ALA A 184 -47.83 46.09 -31.11
N SER A 185 -47.55 46.49 -32.36
CA SER A 185 -46.37 47.25 -32.85
C SER A 185 -44.95 46.83 -32.41
N MET A 186 -44.82 45.89 -31.48
CA MET A 186 -43.59 45.33 -30.95
C MET A 186 -43.10 44.23 -31.91
N GLY A 187 -41.80 44.12 -32.14
CA GLY A 187 -41.28 43.00 -32.94
C GLY A 187 -41.58 41.65 -32.29
N TYR A 188 -41.85 40.61 -33.09
CA TYR A 188 -42.23 39.29 -32.60
C TYR A 188 -41.27 38.72 -31.55
N ASP A 189 -39.96 38.82 -31.78
CA ASP A 189 -38.96 38.30 -30.82
C ASP A 189 -39.00 39.06 -29.48
N ASN A 190 -39.21 40.37 -29.51
CA ASN A 190 -39.36 41.17 -28.28
C ASN A 190 -40.66 40.83 -27.57
N TRP A 191 -41.73 40.59 -28.31
CA TRP A 191 -43.01 40.20 -27.72
C TRP A 191 -42.93 38.84 -27.01
N VAL A 192 -42.27 37.85 -27.61
CA VAL A 192 -42.10 36.54 -26.99
C VAL A 192 -41.33 36.66 -25.66
N ARG A 193 -40.24 37.45 -25.63
CA ARG A 193 -39.46 37.75 -24.40
C ARG A 193 -40.25 38.52 -23.36
N GLU A 194 -41.07 39.49 -23.80
CA GLU A 194 -41.89 40.31 -22.91
C GLU A 194 -43.00 39.49 -22.23
N CYS A 195 -43.60 38.52 -22.92
CA CYS A 195 -44.58 37.61 -22.31
C CYS A 195 -43.98 36.82 -21.14
N VAL A 196 -42.77 36.28 -21.33
CA VAL A 196 -42.01 35.56 -20.28
C VAL A 196 -41.74 36.50 -19.10
N SER A 197 -41.17 37.67 -19.37
CA SER A 197 -40.81 38.65 -18.34
C SER A 197 -42.05 39.15 -17.57
N SER A 198 -43.14 39.44 -18.28
CA SER A 198 -44.42 39.88 -17.71
C SER A 198 -45.03 38.83 -16.81
N LEU A 199 -44.99 37.55 -17.19
CA LEU A 199 -45.48 36.46 -16.35
C LEU A 199 -44.71 36.42 -15.02
N VAL A 200 -43.39 36.42 -15.09
CA VAL A 200 -42.54 36.32 -13.89
C VAL A 200 -42.71 37.53 -12.98
N VAL A 201 -42.76 38.75 -13.55
CA VAL A 201 -42.97 39.98 -12.79
C VAL A 201 -44.33 39.97 -12.09
N ASN A 202 -45.41 39.64 -12.82
CA ASN A 202 -46.76 39.61 -12.27
C ASN A 202 -46.92 38.50 -11.22
N ALA A 203 -46.33 37.33 -11.46
CA ALA A 203 -46.29 36.23 -10.50
C ALA A 203 -45.57 36.65 -9.20
N SER A 204 -44.39 37.25 -9.30
CA SER A 204 -43.64 37.73 -8.12
C SER A 204 -44.45 38.75 -7.33
N ALA A 205 -45.07 39.72 -8.02
CA ALA A 205 -45.90 40.73 -7.39
C ALA A 205 -47.14 40.14 -6.70
N ALA A 206 -47.80 39.16 -7.33
CA ALA A 206 -48.96 38.48 -6.77
C ALA A 206 -48.61 37.69 -5.50
N VAL A 207 -47.51 36.92 -5.53
CA VAL A 207 -47.02 36.15 -4.37
C VAL A 207 -46.62 37.09 -3.24
N LYS A 208 -45.80 38.11 -3.51
CA LYS A 208 -45.34 39.06 -2.49
C LYS A 208 -46.45 39.93 -1.92
N SER A 209 -47.48 40.22 -2.70
CA SER A 209 -48.66 40.96 -2.21
C SER A 209 -49.53 40.09 -1.30
N ALA A 210 -49.64 38.79 -1.59
CA ALA A 210 -50.41 37.85 -0.78
C ALA A 210 -49.68 37.46 0.52
N LYS A 211 -48.34 37.31 0.45
CA LYS A 211 -47.47 36.98 1.59
C LYS A 211 -46.07 37.55 1.35
N SER A 212 -45.75 38.66 2.01
CA SER A 212 -44.51 39.42 1.74
C SER A 212 -43.21 38.69 2.09
N ASP A 213 -43.27 37.76 3.05
CA ASP A 213 -42.15 36.93 3.51
C ASP A 213 -42.05 35.58 2.78
N ALA A 214 -42.99 35.26 1.87
CA ALA A 214 -42.89 34.07 1.04
C ALA A 214 -41.70 34.19 0.07
N VAL A 215 -40.91 33.12 -0.05
CA VAL A 215 -39.88 32.99 -1.08
C VAL A 215 -40.57 32.92 -2.45
N PHE A 216 -40.24 33.82 -3.36
CA PHE A 216 -40.59 33.69 -4.77
C PHE A 216 -39.38 33.18 -5.54
N GLY A 217 -39.48 31.94 -6.00
CA GLY A 217 -38.42 31.22 -6.68
C GLY A 217 -38.69 30.97 -8.16
N LEU A 218 -37.63 30.79 -8.93
CA LEU A 218 -37.71 30.32 -10.31
C LEU A 218 -37.08 28.94 -10.43
N VAL A 219 -37.75 28.00 -11.07
CA VAL A 219 -37.12 26.75 -11.53
C VAL A 219 -36.59 26.98 -12.94
N THR A 220 -35.32 26.68 -13.17
CA THR A 220 -34.66 26.92 -14.46
C THR A 220 -34.11 25.62 -15.04
N ASP A 221 -33.97 25.57 -16.36
CA ASP A 221 -33.09 24.58 -17.00
C ASP A 221 -31.60 24.89 -16.71
N PRO A 222 -30.68 23.93 -16.92
CA PRO A 222 -29.27 24.08 -16.57
C PRO A 222 -28.62 25.28 -17.26
N VAL A 223 -28.88 25.47 -18.56
CA VAL A 223 -28.13 26.44 -19.38
C VAL A 223 -29.04 27.57 -19.82
N TRP A 224 -28.72 28.78 -19.34
CA TRP A 224 -29.35 29.99 -19.87
C TRP A 224 -28.88 30.27 -21.31
N ALA A 225 -27.57 30.33 -21.50
CA ALA A 225 -26.93 30.41 -22.81
C ALA A 225 -25.54 29.75 -22.72
N ASN A 226 -25.12 29.11 -23.81
CA ASN A 226 -23.74 28.68 -23.98
C ASN A 226 -22.84 29.91 -24.20
N GLN A 227 -21.61 29.86 -23.69
CA GLN A 227 -20.66 30.96 -23.83
C GLN A 227 -20.34 31.31 -25.30
N THR A 228 -20.49 30.33 -26.20
CA THR A 228 -20.34 30.49 -27.66
C THR A 228 -21.51 31.25 -28.29
N THR A 229 -22.71 31.17 -27.70
CA THR A 229 -23.93 31.86 -28.14
C THR A 229 -24.00 33.27 -27.54
N ASP A 230 -23.72 33.41 -26.24
CA ASP A 230 -23.63 34.69 -25.52
C ASP A 230 -22.38 34.70 -24.62
N PRO A 231 -21.47 35.69 -24.72
CA PRO A 231 -20.28 35.76 -23.88
C PRO A 231 -20.54 35.78 -22.36
N ALA A 232 -21.74 36.17 -21.92
CA ALA A 232 -22.16 36.13 -20.52
C ALA A 232 -22.71 34.75 -20.11
N GLY A 233 -22.88 33.83 -21.05
CA GLY A 233 -23.34 32.46 -20.83
C GLY A 233 -22.33 31.57 -20.09
N SER A 234 -22.77 30.37 -19.73
CA SER A 234 -21.96 29.37 -19.05
C SER A 234 -20.99 28.68 -20.01
N ALA A 235 -19.85 28.21 -19.49
CA ALA A 235 -18.89 27.38 -20.23
C ALA A 235 -19.45 25.97 -20.45
N THR A 236 -20.48 25.88 -21.30
CA THR A 236 -21.30 24.71 -21.58
C THR A 236 -21.53 24.59 -23.09
N GLU A 237 -22.02 23.43 -23.52
CA GLU A 237 -22.35 23.11 -24.92
C GLU A 237 -23.72 22.40 -24.98
N ALA A 238 -24.70 22.89 -24.23
CA ALA A 238 -26.03 22.27 -24.16
C ALA A 238 -26.84 22.54 -25.45
N ASP A 239 -27.62 21.55 -25.88
CA ASP A 239 -28.49 21.64 -27.07
C ASP A 239 -29.66 22.63 -26.88
N PHE A 240 -30.11 22.81 -25.63
CA PHE A 240 -31.20 23.72 -25.29
C PHE A 240 -30.66 24.89 -24.47
N GLU A 241 -30.92 26.11 -24.95
CA GLU A 241 -30.51 27.36 -24.31
C GLU A 241 -31.76 28.20 -23.99
N MET A 242 -31.99 28.50 -22.71
CA MET A 242 -33.18 29.27 -22.31
C MET A 242 -33.27 30.65 -22.99
N ALA A 243 -32.13 31.27 -23.30
CA ALA A 243 -32.04 32.60 -23.91
C ALA A 243 -32.58 32.63 -25.35
N THR A 244 -32.41 31.55 -26.10
CA THR A 244 -32.75 31.46 -27.54
C THR A 244 -33.94 30.57 -27.83
N ASP A 245 -34.11 29.47 -27.09
CA ASP A 245 -35.17 28.49 -27.35
C ASP A 245 -36.44 28.79 -26.55
N ALA A 246 -36.27 29.27 -25.31
CA ALA A 246 -37.37 29.67 -24.42
C ALA A 246 -37.55 31.19 -24.30
N TYR A 247 -36.68 31.97 -24.97
CA TYR A 247 -36.72 33.45 -24.99
C TYR A 247 -36.70 34.09 -23.59
N VAL A 248 -35.96 33.49 -22.66
CA VAL A 248 -35.82 33.99 -21.28
C VAL A 248 -34.78 35.10 -21.22
N ASP A 249 -35.22 36.32 -20.90
CA ASP A 249 -34.35 37.47 -20.62
C ASP A 249 -34.15 37.62 -19.10
N LEU A 250 -33.06 37.05 -18.59
CA LEU A 250 -32.74 37.13 -17.16
C LEU A 250 -32.50 38.56 -16.68
N ASN A 251 -31.93 39.43 -17.52
CA ASN A 251 -31.70 40.82 -17.13
C ASN A 251 -33.02 41.55 -16.92
N ALA A 252 -34.00 41.33 -17.80
CA ALA A 252 -35.34 41.89 -17.64
C ALA A 252 -36.04 41.32 -16.39
N ILE A 253 -35.99 39.99 -16.20
CA ILE A 253 -36.59 39.33 -15.03
C ILE A 253 -36.00 39.87 -13.73
N PHE A 254 -34.68 39.80 -13.54
CA PHE A 254 -34.06 40.22 -12.29
C PHE A 254 -34.09 41.73 -12.06
N ALA A 255 -34.27 42.55 -13.11
CA ALA A 255 -34.44 43.98 -12.94
C ALA A 255 -35.79 44.36 -12.31
N TRP A 256 -36.85 43.62 -12.64
CA TRP A 256 -38.24 44.00 -12.41
C TRP A 256 -39.03 43.07 -11.48
N ALA A 257 -38.68 41.79 -11.39
CA ALA A 257 -39.29 40.84 -10.48
C ALA A 257 -38.54 40.76 -9.13
N ASP A 258 -39.24 40.46 -8.04
CA ASP A 258 -38.65 40.23 -6.72
C ASP A 258 -38.36 38.73 -6.55
N VAL A 259 -37.28 38.26 -7.20
CA VAL A 259 -36.82 36.86 -7.15
C VAL A 259 -35.89 36.67 -5.98
N ASP A 260 -36.25 35.81 -5.03
CA ASP A 260 -35.41 35.50 -3.87
C ASP A 260 -34.45 34.33 -4.14
N GLN A 261 -34.85 33.38 -5.00
CA GLN A 261 -34.09 32.16 -5.24
C GLN A 261 -34.26 31.61 -6.65
N VAL A 262 -33.19 31.02 -7.19
CA VAL A 262 -33.23 30.20 -8.40
C VAL A 262 -32.97 28.75 -8.01
N MET A 263 -33.87 27.84 -8.39
CA MET A 263 -33.64 26.40 -8.30
C MET A 263 -33.30 25.86 -9.68
N VAL A 264 -32.05 25.47 -9.88
CA VAL A 264 -31.56 24.99 -11.18
C VAL A 264 -31.85 23.50 -11.29
N ARG A 265 -32.58 23.08 -12.33
CA ARG A 265 -32.79 21.66 -12.63
C ARG A 265 -31.51 21.08 -13.21
N CYS A 266 -30.69 20.46 -12.37
CA CYS A 266 -29.37 19.96 -12.74
C CYS A 266 -29.46 18.55 -13.35
N THR A 267 -29.82 18.47 -14.63
CA THR A 267 -29.92 17.23 -15.40
C THR A 267 -28.56 16.60 -15.72
N GLY A 268 -27.49 17.42 -15.78
CA GLY A 268 -26.13 16.96 -16.01
C GLY A 268 -25.46 16.39 -14.77
N SER A 269 -24.63 15.35 -14.96
CA SER A 269 -23.79 14.79 -13.91
C SER A 269 -22.51 15.62 -13.70
N LEU A 270 -21.60 15.13 -12.85
CA LEU A 270 -20.27 15.74 -12.66
C LEU A 270 -19.28 15.38 -13.77
N THR A 271 -19.63 14.43 -14.64
CA THR A 271 -18.83 14.00 -15.79
C THR A 271 -19.51 14.33 -17.12
N ASP A 272 -20.72 14.92 -17.09
CA ASP A 272 -21.37 15.48 -18.27
C ASP A 272 -20.57 16.69 -18.77
N GLU A 273 -20.05 16.61 -19.99
CA GLU A 273 -19.24 17.66 -20.60
C GLU A 273 -20.09 18.83 -21.13
N ALA A 274 -21.33 18.56 -21.58
CA ALA A 274 -22.19 19.56 -22.18
C ALA A 274 -22.82 20.49 -21.15
N GLN A 275 -23.18 19.96 -19.98
CA GLN A 275 -23.92 20.67 -18.93
C GLN A 275 -23.45 20.26 -17.53
N ASN A 276 -22.13 20.22 -17.34
CA ASN A 276 -21.50 19.82 -16.08
C ASN A 276 -22.14 20.47 -14.85
N PHE A 277 -22.52 19.64 -13.88
CA PHE A 277 -23.23 20.08 -12.66
C PHE A 277 -22.56 21.29 -11.98
N LYS A 278 -21.25 21.19 -11.71
CA LYS A 278 -20.52 22.23 -10.96
C LYS A 278 -20.42 23.52 -11.77
N THR A 279 -20.13 23.42 -13.06
CA THR A 279 -20.04 24.56 -13.96
C THR A 279 -21.35 25.32 -14.04
N VAL A 280 -22.45 24.60 -14.26
CA VAL A 280 -23.82 25.14 -14.31
C VAL A 280 -24.17 25.84 -13.00
N LEU A 281 -24.02 25.13 -11.88
CA LEU A 281 -24.43 25.65 -10.57
C LEU A 281 -23.61 26.88 -10.17
N THR A 282 -22.30 26.87 -10.44
CA THR A 282 -21.41 28.01 -10.20
C THR A 282 -21.82 29.23 -11.01
N TRP A 283 -22.13 29.04 -12.30
CA TRP A 283 -22.58 30.14 -13.16
C TRP A 283 -23.89 30.75 -12.66
N TRP A 284 -24.87 29.92 -12.31
CA TRP A 284 -26.13 30.42 -11.75
C TRP A 284 -25.93 31.14 -10.42
N ALA A 285 -25.10 30.62 -9.52
CA ALA A 285 -24.80 31.27 -8.25
C ALA A 285 -24.18 32.67 -8.46
N GLN A 286 -23.26 32.80 -9.42
CA GLN A 286 -22.67 34.08 -9.79
C GLN A 286 -23.67 35.04 -10.43
N THR A 287 -24.57 34.54 -11.29
CA THR A 287 -25.58 35.37 -11.96
C THR A 287 -26.67 35.84 -10.99
N ALA A 288 -27.23 34.94 -10.17
CA ALA A 288 -28.30 35.25 -9.23
C ALA A 288 -27.81 36.17 -8.09
N SER A 289 -26.60 35.95 -7.58
CA SER A 289 -26.05 36.75 -6.48
C SER A 289 -25.84 38.23 -6.84
N GLN A 290 -25.63 38.56 -8.12
CA GLN A 290 -25.59 39.97 -8.59
C GLN A 290 -26.88 40.73 -8.29
N TYR A 291 -27.99 40.01 -8.17
CA TYR A 291 -29.32 40.55 -7.91
C TYR A 291 -29.81 40.26 -6.48
N GLY A 292 -28.98 39.63 -5.64
CA GLY A 292 -29.31 39.28 -4.25
C GLY A 292 -30.18 38.04 -4.10
N ALA A 293 -30.31 37.22 -5.16
CA ALA A 293 -31.00 35.94 -5.11
C ALA A 293 -30.03 34.79 -4.78
N GLY A 294 -30.49 33.83 -3.98
CA GLY A 294 -29.76 32.58 -3.70
C GLY A 294 -29.96 31.54 -4.81
N VAL A 295 -29.15 30.48 -4.81
CA VAL A 295 -29.31 29.36 -5.75
C VAL A 295 -29.45 28.05 -5.00
N SER A 296 -30.34 27.16 -5.44
CA SER A 296 -30.34 25.76 -5.03
C SER A 296 -30.26 24.84 -6.25
N ALA A 297 -29.73 23.65 -6.03
CA ALA A 297 -29.70 22.61 -7.04
C ALA A 297 -30.94 21.71 -6.89
N TRP A 298 -31.69 21.51 -7.98
CA TRP A 298 -32.57 20.35 -8.09
C TRP A 298 -31.73 19.20 -8.64
N ILE A 299 -31.41 18.25 -7.77
CA ILE A 299 -30.71 17.02 -8.08
C ILE A 299 -31.67 16.05 -8.75
N CYS A 300 -31.40 15.67 -9.99
CA CYS A 300 -32.15 14.66 -10.73
C CYS A 300 -31.73 13.24 -10.30
N ASN A 301 -31.95 12.91 -9.02
CA ASN A 301 -31.57 11.61 -8.46
C ASN A 301 -32.38 10.43 -9.06
N ASP A 302 -33.49 10.72 -9.73
CA ASP A 302 -34.24 9.77 -10.57
C ASP A 302 -33.44 9.25 -11.78
N ARG A 303 -32.38 9.95 -12.19
CA ARG A 303 -31.45 9.49 -13.23
C ARG A 303 -30.44 8.45 -12.75
N LEU A 304 -30.29 8.24 -11.43
CA LEU A 304 -29.35 7.26 -10.88
C LEU A 304 -29.61 5.86 -11.44
N GLY A 305 -28.54 5.19 -11.87
CA GLY A 305 -28.57 3.90 -12.55
C GLY A 305 -28.78 3.99 -14.07
N GLY A 306 -29.01 5.19 -14.62
CA GLY A 306 -29.16 5.42 -16.06
C GLY A 306 -27.87 5.24 -16.85
N ASP A 307 -27.99 5.10 -18.18
CA ASP A 307 -26.85 4.92 -19.08
C ASP A 307 -26.08 6.21 -19.42
N GLU A 308 -26.61 7.37 -19.01
CA GLU A 308 -25.99 8.67 -19.21
C GLU A 308 -24.67 8.80 -18.41
N PRO A 309 -23.66 9.53 -18.92
CA PRO A 309 -22.37 9.67 -18.26
C PRO A 309 -22.48 10.10 -16.79
N GLY A 310 -21.85 9.35 -15.88
CA GLY A 310 -21.78 9.65 -14.45
C GLY A 310 -23.02 9.27 -13.64
N TRP A 311 -24.13 8.89 -14.26
CA TRP A 311 -25.35 8.52 -13.55
C TRP A 311 -25.41 7.06 -13.10
N LYS A 312 -24.49 6.18 -13.54
CA LYS A 312 -24.36 4.81 -12.99
C LYS A 312 -23.61 4.80 -11.65
N ALA A 313 -22.85 5.84 -11.36
CA ALA A 313 -22.07 5.99 -10.15
C ALA A 313 -23.01 6.23 -8.95
N PRO A 314 -23.09 5.29 -7.99
CA PRO A 314 -24.01 5.44 -6.86
C PRO A 314 -23.61 6.58 -5.90
N ASP A 315 -22.37 7.08 -5.99
CA ASP A 315 -21.89 8.25 -5.26
C ASP A 315 -22.15 9.58 -5.98
N GLN A 316 -22.74 9.58 -7.19
CA GLN A 316 -22.95 10.79 -7.99
C GLN A 316 -23.75 11.86 -7.24
N VAL A 317 -24.87 11.49 -6.62
CA VAL A 317 -25.72 12.41 -5.86
C VAL A 317 -24.95 12.99 -4.66
N MET A 318 -24.23 12.15 -3.92
CA MET A 318 -23.41 12.58 -2.79
C MET A 318 -22.37 13.60 -3.26
N ARG A 319 -21.66 13.31 -4.36
CA ARG A 319 -20.63 14.21 -4.92
C ARG A 319 -21.24 15.53 -5.38
N GLN A 320 -22.44 15.54 -5.95
CA GLN A 320 -23.15 16.78 -6.25
C GLN A 320 -23.48 17.58 -4.99
N ILE A 321 -23.84 16.93 -3.87
CA ILE A 321 -24.05 17.63 -2.60
C ILE A 321 -22.75 18.24 -2.04
N ILE A 322 -21.62 17.53 -2.10
CA ILE A 322 -20.31 18.14 -1.77
C ILE A 322 -20.08 19.40 -2.62
N GLU A 323 -20.37 19.34 -3.91
CA GLU A 323 -20.22 20.49 -4.80
C GLU A 323 -21.20 21.62 -4.47
N THR A 324 -22.43 21.34 -4.03
CA THR A 324 -23.35 22.40 -3.58
C THR A 324 -22.79 23.17 -2.39
N ARG A 325 -22.09 22.51 -1.47
CA ARG A 325 -21.44 23.14 -0.31
C ARG A 325 -20.17 23.91 -0.68
N ALA A 326 -19.52 23.52 -1.78
CA ALA A 326 -18.33 24.18 -2.30
C ALA A 326 -18.64 25.44 -3.15
N VAL A 327 -19.87 25.59 -3.65
CA VAL A 327 -20.29 26.73 -4.48
C VAL A 327 -20.83 27.86 -3.61
N ASP A 328 -20.08 28.97 -3.55
CA ASP A 328 -20.50 30.19 -2.86
C ASP A 328 -21.84 30.72 -3.38
N GLY A 329 -22.80 30.93 -2.49
CA GLY A 329 -24.15 31.42 -2.82
C GLY A 329 -25.16 30.31 -3.15
N CYS A 330 -24.73 29.05 -3.19
CA CYS A 330 -25.64 27.91 -3.15
C CYS A 330 -26.17 27.71 -1.73
N VAL A 331 -27.50 27.59 -1.59
CA VAL A 331 -28.20 27.48 -0.30
C VAL A 331 -28.71 26.08 -0.01
N GLY A 332 -28.34 25.09 -0.84
CA GLY A 332 -28.68 23.69 -0.66
C GLY A 332 -29.30 23.04 -1.89
N ALA A 333 -30.03 21.96 -1.68
CA ALA A 333 -30.52 21.09 -2.75
C ALA A 333 -31.95 20.57 -2.52
N ALA A 334 -32.60 20.22 -3.63
CA ALA A 334 -33.87 19.51 -3.68
C ALA A 334 -33.73 18.22 -4.51
N TYR A 335 -34.30 17.12 -4.06
CA TYR A 335 -34.24 15.82 -4.75
C TYR A 335 -35.55 15.55 -5.50
N GLY A 336 -35.47 15.42 -6.82
CA GLY A 336 -36.60 14.98 -7.63
C GLY A 336 -36.38 13.53 -8.07
N SER A 337 -36.75 12.51 -7.30
CA SER A 337 -37.91 12.48 -6.39
C SER A 337 -37.68 11.69 -5.10
N LEU A 338 -38.73 11.61 -4.26
CA LEU A 338 -38.75 10.73 -3.07
C LEU A 338 -38.61 9.26 -3.47
N SER A 339 -39.35 8.83 -4.50
CA SER A 339 -39.31 7.47 -5.02
C SER A 339 -37.91 7.05 -5.46
N ALA A 340 -37.13 7.98 -6.03
CA ALA A 340 -35.75 7.73 -6.40
C ALA A 340 -34.80 7.66 -5.19
N LEU A 341 -35.06 8.42 -4.11
CA LEU A 341 -34.35 8.25 -2.84
C LEU A 341 -34.69 6.88 -2.21
N ASP A 342 -35.97 6.48 -2.20
CA ASP A 342 -36.43 5.21 -1.64
C ASP A 342 -35.89 4.00 -2.44
N ALA A 343 -35.73 4.14 -3.76
CA ALA A 343 -35.13 3.11 -4.61
C ALA A 343 -33.67 2.80 -4.20
N ASN A 344 -32.98 3.75 -3.57
CA ASN A 344 -31.66 3.60 -2.98
C ASN A 344 -30.66 2.88 -3.90
N VAL A 345 -30.62 3.31 -5.17
CA VAL A 345 -29.84 2.66 -6.22
C VAL A 345 -28.37 2.58 -5.78
N GLY A 346 -27.85 1.36 -5.66
CA GLY A 346 -26.47 1.09 -5.25
C GLY A 346 -26.11 1.56 -3.83
N GLY A 347 -27.09 1.77 -2.94
CA GLY A 347 -26.85 2.27 -1.57
C GLY A 347 -26.63 3.79 -1.48
N SER A 348 -26.92 4.52 -2.56
CA SER A 348 -26.70 5.97 -2.68
C SER A 348 -27.38 6.79 -1.58
N THR A 349 -28.63 6.47 -1.24
CA THR A 349 -29.40 7.17 -0.21
C THR A 349 -28.84 6.89 1.18
N ASP A 350 -28.47 5.64 1.48
CA ASP A 350 -27.89 5.31 2.80
C ASP A 350 -26.58 6.06 3.05
N VAL A 351 -25.75 6.20 2.01
CA VAL A 351 -24.50 6.96 2.07
C VAL A 351 -24.79 8.46 2.25
N LEU A 352 -25.76 9.01 1.51
CA LEU A 352 -26.19 10.41 1.63
C LEU A 352 -26.68 10.73 3.06
N LEU A 353 -27.51 9.87 3.64
CA LEU A 353 -28.05 10.08 4.99
C LEU A 353 -26.96 10.03 6.06
N ARG A 354 -26.01 9.08 5.95
CA ARG A 354 -24.84 9.01 6.84
C ARG A 354 -23.94 10.24 6.69
N TYR A 355 -23.74 10.74 5.48
CA TYR A 355 -23.01 11.98 5.24
C TYR A 355 -23.70 13.19 5.89
N TYR A 356 -25.02 13.31 5.75
CA TYR A 356 -25.78 14.37 6.45
C TYR A 356 -25.79 14.24 7.97
N ALA A 357 -25.49 13.07 8.50
CA ALA A 357 -25.33 12.80 9.93
C ALA A 357 -23.87 12.93 10.42
N ASP A 358 -22.96 13.45 9.57
CA ASP A 358 -21.53 13.61 9.85
C ASP A 358 -20.82 12.28 10.23
N GLN A 359 -21.25 11.17 9.62
CA GLN A 359 -20.70 9.82 9.89
C GLN A 359 -19.69 9.35 8.85
N ILE A 360 -19.40 10.17 7.83
CA ILE A 360 -18.51 9.84 6.72
C ILE A 360 -17.63 11.05 6.43
N GLU A 361 -16.33 10.82 6.25
CA GLU A 361 -15.38 11.85 5.83
C GLU A 361 -15.43 12.04 4.31
N GLU A 362 -15.38 13.29 3.82
CA GLU A 362 -15.43 13.59 2.38
C GLU A 362 -14.33 12.87 1.58
N GLN A 363 -13.13 12.76 2.16
CA GLN A 363 -11.98 12.10 1.53
C GLN A 363 -12.24 10.62 1.21
N ASP A 364 -13.05 9.94 2.02
CA ASP A 364 -13.36 8.53 1.83
C ASP A 364 -14.23 8.36 0.59
N ILE A 365 -15.20 9.26 0.39
CA ILE A 365 -16.07 9.24 -0.78
C ILE A 365 -15.29 9.58 -2.07
N LEU A 366 -14.33 10.49 -1.97
CA LEU A 366 -13.48 10.90 -3.08
C LEU A 366 -12.38 9.87 -3.41
N THR A 367 -12.25 8.80 -2.62
CA THR A 367 -11.26 7.75 -2.86
C THR A 367 -11.68 6.86 -4.03
N ASP A 368 -10.87 6.89 -5.08
CA ASP A 368 -11.06 6.08 -6.27
C ASP A 368 -10.51 4.66 -6.12
N LEU A 369 -11.11 3.70 -6.84
CA LEU A 369 -10.55 2.36 -6.97
C LEU A 369 -9.14 2.42 -7.57
N THR A 370 -8.17 2.03 -6.78
CA THR A 370 -6.78 1.87 -7.17
C THR A 370 -6.31 0.47 -6.80
N VAL A 371 -5.71 -0.24 -7.76
CA VAL A 371 -4.99 -1.49 -7.52
C VAL A 371 -3.51 -1.20 -7.74
N SER A 372 -2.73 -1.14 -6.66
CA SER A 372 -1.32 -0.74 -6.69
C SER A 372 -0.38 -1.90 -7.02
N THR A 373 -0.80 -3.12 -6.71
CA THR A 373 -0.02 -4.34 -6.94
C THR A 373 -0.93 -5.42 -7.50
N PRO A 374 -0.51 -6.15 -8.54
CA PRO A 374 0.66 -5.89 -9.36
C PRO A 374 0.46 -4.61 -10.20
N GLU A 375 1.57 -3.89 -10.47
CA GLU A 375 1.51 -2.66 -11.29
C GLU A 375 1.12 -2.97 -12.75
N LYS A 376 1.63 -4.09 -13.28
CA LYS A 376 1.29 -4.57 -14.63
C LYS A 376 -0.04 -5.30 -14.62
N ARG A 377 -0.98 -4.82 -15.45
CA ARG A 377 -2.31 -5.44 -15.62
C ARG A 377 -2.30 -6.68 -16.50
N THR A 378 -1.33 -6.80 -17.41
CA THR A 378 -1.18 -7.96 -18.29
C THR A 378 0.26 -8.44 -18.26
N TYR A 379 0.49 -9.69 -17.82
CA TYR A 379 1.83 -10.28 -17.79
C TYR A 379 1.77 -11.81 -17.68
N THR A 380 2.90 -12.46 -17.95
CA THR A 380 3.10 -13.88 -17.72
C THR A 380 3.89 -14.08 -16.44
N THR A 381 3.51 -15.06 -15.63
CA THR A 381 4.21 -15.46 -14.41
C THR A 381 4.33 -16.97 -14.35
N GLN A 382 5.33 -17.47 -13.63
CA GLN A 382 5.43 -18.90 -13.30
C GLN A 382 4.89 -19.20 -11.90
N GLU A 383 4.57 -18.15 -11.14
CA GLU A 383 4.04 -18.26 -9.80
C GLU A 383 2.59 -18.76 -9.82
N PRO A 384 2.18 -19.61 -8.86
CA PRO A 384 0.80 -20.12 -8.78
C PRO A 384 -0.18 -19.14 -8.17
N GLN A 385 0.29 -17.99 -7.71
CA GLN A 385 -0.54 -17.02 -7.03
C GLN A 385 -0.14 -15.60 -7.41
N VAL A 386 -1.07 -14.68 -7.21
CA VAL A 386 -0.85 -13.24 -7.31
C VAL A 386 -1.48 -12.57 -6.11
N ASN A 387 -0.76 -11.61 -5.52
CA ASN A 387 -1.30 -10.75 -4.49
C ASN A 387 -1.76 -9.43 -5.11
N PHE A 388 -3.01 -9.08 -4.82
CA PHE A 388 -3.58 -7.79 -5.17
C PHE A 388 -3.63 -6.90 -3.94
N TYR A 389 -3.14 -5.68 -4.10
CA TYR A 389 -3.22 -4.64 -3.09
C TYR A 389 -3.84 -3.40 -3.69
N GLY A 390 -4.66 -2.70 -2.93
CA GLY A 390 -5.32 -1.50 -3.42
C GLY A 390 -6.14 -0.80 -2.36
N ALA A 391 -6.81 0.26 -2.79
CA ALA A 391 -7.76 1.00 -1.98
C ALA A 391 -8.99 1.40 -2.82
N SER A 392 -10.12 1.57 -2.16
CA SER A 392 -11.33 2.15 -2.74
C SER A 392 -12.21 2.72 -1.62
N ASP A 393 -13.17 3.57 -1.97
CA ASP A 393 -14.16 4.11 -1.02
C ASP A 393 -14.79 2.97 -0.17
N PRO A 394 -14.66 3.01 1.17
CA PRO A 394 -15.21 1.98 2.05
C PRO A 394 -16.75 1.98 2.10
N ASN A 395 -17.41 3.05 1.64
CA ASN A 395 -18.86 3.24 1.74
C ASN A 395 -19.65 2.56 0.62
N PHE A 396 -18.98 2.09 -0.44
CA PHE A 396 -19.59 1.32 -1.52
C PHE A 396 -18.87 -0.01 -1.70
N PRO A 397 -19.57 -1.08 -2.16
CA PRO A 397 -18.96 -2.39 -2.38
C PRO A 397 -17.76 -2.34 -3.35
N LEU A 398 -16.76 -3.15 -3.06
CA LEU A 398 -15.73 -3.57 -4.02
C LEU A 398 -15.97 -5.04 -4.30
N THR A 399 -15.99 -5.43 -5.57
CA THR A 399 -16.06 -6.84 -5.94
C THR A 399 -14.81 -7.27 -6.69
N LEU A 400 -14.47 -8.56 -6.56
CA LEU A 400 -13.47 -9.26 -7.34
C LEU A 400 -14.15 -10.45 -8.02
N ASN A 401 -14.19 -10.44 -9.35
CA ASN A 401 -14.91 -11.43 -10.16
C ASN A 401 -16.38 -11.58 -9.75
N GLY A 402 -17.05 -10.46 -9.45
CA GLY A 402 -18.45 -10.42 -9.03
C GLY A 402 -18.72 -10.85 -7.58
N LYS A 403 -17.69 -11.17 -6.79
CA LYS A 403 -17.82 -11.45 -5.35
C LYS A 403 -17.33 -10.27 -4.52
N GLU A 404 -18.08 -9.89 -3.50
CA GLU A 404 -17.66 -8.81 -2.59
C GLU A 404 -16.32 -9.11 -1.92
N LEU A 405 -15.45 -8.10 -1.88
CA LEU A 405 -14.11 -8.14 -1.32
C LEU A 405 -14.05 -7.22 -0.10
N GLU A 406 -13.58 -7.74 1.04
CA GLU A 406 -13.47 -6.94 2.26
C GLU A 406 -12.34 -5.89 2.18
N ARG A 407 -12.54 -4.78 2.90
CA ARG A 407 -11.59 -3.66 3.07
C ARG A 407 -11.49 -3.34 4.56
N ASN A 408 -10.38 -2.75 4.99
CA ASN A 408 -10.31 -2.15 6.33
C ASN A 408 -11.12 -0.84 6.39
N SER A 409 -11.17 -0.20 7.56
CA SER A 409 -11.88 1.08 7.77
C SER A 409 -11.33 2.24 6.94
N GLU A 410 -10.11 2.15 6.42
CA GLU A 410 -9.47 3.15 5.56
C GLU A 410 -9.65 2.82 4.06
N GLY A 411 -10.47 1.81 3.72
CA GLY A 411 -10.72 1.42 2.33
C GLY A 411 -9.62 0.57 1.69
N VAL A 412 -8.61 0.15 2.44
CA VAL A 412 -7.48 -0.66 1.93
C VAL A 412 -7.84 -2.14 1.89
N PHE A 413 -7.50 -2.82 0.79
CA PHE A 413 -7.63 -4.27 0.65
C PHE A 413 -6.30 -4.94 0.27
N SER A 414 -6.20 -6.21 0.66
CA SER A 414 -5.14 -7.14 0.28
C SER A 414 -5.78 -8.51 0.02
N VAL A 415 -5.63 -9.06 -1.18
CA VAL A 415 -6.19 -10.37 -1.53
C VAL A 415 -5.22 -11.20 -2.35
N GLU A 416 -4.99 -12.43 -1.90
CA GLU A 416 -4.21 -13.43 -2.62
C GLU A 416 -5.13 -14.27 -3.50
N MET A 417 -4.77 -14.44 -4.77
CA MET A 417 -5.53 -15.23 -5.73
C MET A 417 -4.68 -16.33 -6.32
N ASN A 418 -5.23 -17.55 -6.36
CA ASN A 418 -4.63 -18.67 -7.08
C ASN A 418 -4.75 -18.47 -8.59
N LEU A 419 -3.72 -18.91 -9.30
CA LEU A 419 -3.57 -18.88 -10.75
C LEU A 419 -3.58 -20.31 -11.29
N GLU A 420 -4.54 -20.62 -12.15
CA GLU A 420 -4.56 -21.87 -12.93
C GLU A 420 -3.55 -21.80 -14.09
N PRO A 421 -2.94 -22.91 -14.54
CA PRO A 421 -2.12 -22.91 -15.75
C PRO A 421 -2.86 -22.29 -16.95
N GLY A 422 -2.22 -21.37 -17.66
CA GLY A 422 -2.84 -20.59 -18.73
C GLY A 422 -3.36 -19.23 -18.26
N LEU A 423 -4.32 -18.66 -19.00
CA LEU A 423 -4.80 -17.30 -18.77
C LEU A 423 -5.80 -17.23 -17.60
N ASN A 424 -5.47 -16.44 -16.59
CA ASN A 424 -6.36 -16.07 -15.49
C ASN A 424 -6.83 -14.63 -15.69
N THR A 425 -8.11 -14.36 -15.42
CA THR A 425 -8.69 -13.02 -15.49
C THR A 425 -9.27 -12.64 -14.14
N PHE A 426 -8.91 -11.45 -13.65
CA PHE A 426 -9.41 -10.88 -12.41
C PHE A 426 -10.00 -9.51 -12.70
N THR A 427 -11.26 -9.32 -12.35
CA THR A 427 -11.99 -8.07 -12.57
C THR A 427 -12.34 -7.48 -11.23
N PHE A 428 -11.74 -6.34 -10.89
CA PHE A 428 -12.13 -5.52 -9.75
C PHE A 428 -13.19 -4.53 -10.20
N GLU A 429 -14.31 -4.47 -9.49
CA GLU A 429 -15.41 -3.54 -9.80
C GLU A 429 -15.78 -2.76 -8.56
N HIS A 430 -15.83 -1.44 -8.70
CA HIS A 430 -16.22 -0.54 -7.63
C HIS A 430 -16.80 0.73 -8.25
N LYS A 431 -18.04 1.08 -7.87
CA LYS A 431 -18.81 2.15 -8.52
C LYS A 431 -18.86 1.89 -10.04
N GLU A 432 -18.49 2.86 -10.87
CA GLU A 432 -18.37 2.71 -12.33
C GLU A 432 -17.01 2.19 -12.81
N LYS A 433 -16.04 2.01 -11.91
CA LYS A 433 -14.67 1.65 -12.28
C LYS A 433 -14.51 0.14 -12.34
N SER A 434 -13.95 -0.31 -13.46
CA SER A 434 -13.54 -1.70 -13.67
C SER A 434 -12.04 -1.76 -13.94
N VAL A 435 -11.32 -2.53 -13.14
CA VAL A 435 -9.89 -2.81 -13.34
C VAL A 435 -9.72 -4.30 -13.64
N VAL A 436 -9.31 -4.60 -14.87
CA VAL A 436 -9.13 -5.97 -15.34
C VAL A 436 -7.65 -6.33 -15.38
N TYR A 437 -7.30 -7.43 -14.73
CA TYR A 437 -6.00 -8.09 -14.79
C TYR A 437 -6.09 -9.36 -15.63
N LYS A 438 -5.10 -9.56 -16.50
CA LYS A 438 -4.92 -10.73 -17.36
C LYS A 438 -3.55 -11.35 -17.09
N ILE A 439 -3.53 -12.40 -16.29
CA ILE A 439 -2.29 -13.00 -15.79
C ILE A 439 -2.18 -14.40 -16.38
N THR A 440 -1.20 -14.60 -17.25
CA THR A 440 -0.93 -15.93 -17.82
C THR A 440 0.03 -16.67 -16.91
N ARG A 441 -0.39 -17.79 -16.34
CA ARG A 441 0.50 -18.69 -15.62
C ARG A 441 1.14 -19.68 -16.59
N GLU A 442 2.46 -19.64 -16.69
CA GLU A 442 3.27 -20.57 -17.45
C GLU A 442 3.87 -21.64 -16.52
N VAL A 443 3.69 -22.93 -16.86
CA VAL A 443 4.30 -24.04 -16.13
C VAL A 443 5.56 -24.49 -16.87
N VAL A 444 6.71 -24.28 -16.23
CA VAL A 444 8.00 -24.84 -16.62
C VAL A 444 8.23 -26.07 -15.73
N ILE A 445 8.76 -27.18 -16.24
CA ILE A 445 8.98 -28.37 -15.39
C ILE A 445 10.32 -28.25 -14.69
N ILE A 446 11.37 -27.90 -15.45
CA ILE A 446 12.73 -27.72 -14.94
C ILE A 446 13.06 -26.23 -15.00
N LYS A 447 13.08 -25.56 -13.85
CA LYS A 447 13.49 -24.16 -13.73
C LYS A 447 15.00 -24.04 -13.80
N GLU A 448 15.70 -24.89 -13.07
CA GLU A 448 17.16 -24.81 -12.93
C GLU A 448 17.76 -26.18 -12.64
N VAL A 449 18.97 -26.42 -13.15
CA VAL A 449 19.80 -27.58 -12.83
C VAL A 449 21.12 -27.09 -12.25
N SER A 450 21.42 -27.56 -11.04
CA SER A 450 22.68 -27.32 -10.35
C SER A 450 23.40 -28.65 -10.08
N PRO A 451 24.74 -28.71 -10.24
CA PRO A 451 25.61 -27.62 -10.70
C PRO A 451 25.47 -27.35 -12.20
N SER A 452 25.85 -26.15 -12.66
CA SER A 452 25.87 -25.75 -14.09
C SER A 452 27.30 -25.44 -14.57
N GLY A 453 27.50 -25.28 -15.89
CA GLY A 453 28.81 -24.95 -16.46
C GLY A 453 29.77 -26.14 -16.52
N SER A 454 30.94 -26.03 -15.89
CA SER A 454 31.94 -27.11 -15.81
C SER A 454 32.56 -27.19 -14.44
N MET A 455 32.82 -28.41 -13.94
CA MET A 455 33.44 -28.64 -12.64
C MET A 455 34.47 -29.77 -12.69
N THR A 456 35.52 -29.65 -11.88
CA THR A 456 36.52 -30.68 -11.63
C THR A 456 36.50 -31.03 -10.14
N VAL A 457 36.22 -32.30 -9.83
CA VAL A 457 36.07 -32.84 -8.45
C VAL A 457 37.03 -33.99 -8.19
N GLU A 458 37.19 -34.40 -6.93
CA GLU A 458 38.00 -35.56 -6.58
C GLU A 458 37.37 -36.88 -7.06
N GLY A 459 38.20 -37.92 -7.17
CA GLY A 459 37.73 -39.27 -7.48
C GLY A 459 36.76 -39.82 -6.45
N SER A 460 35.78 -40.60 -6.90
CA SER A 460 34.74 -41.19 -6.05
C SER A 460 33.87 -40.18 -5.29
N THR A 461 33.96 -38.89 -5.61
CA THR A 461 33.12 -37.85 -5.01
C THR A 461 31.66 -38.09 -5.35
N GLN A 462 30.77 -37.87 -4.38
CA GLN A 462 29.34 -37.77 -4.62
C GLN A 462 29.03 -36.34 -5.09
N VAL A 463 28.73 -36.19 -6.38
CA VAL A 463 28.28 -34.91 -6.94
C VAL A 463 26.79 -34.79 -6.64
N GLY A 464 26.45 -33.84 -5.77
CA GLY A 464 25.07 -33.46 -5.53
C GLY A 464 24.47 -32.82 -6.78
N VAL A 465 23.30 -33.31 -7.19
CA VAL A 465 22.49 -32.70 -8.24
C VAL A 465 21.24 -32.15 -7.56
N THR A 466 21.05 -30.84 -7.70
CA THR A 466 19.82 -30.16 -7.28
C THR A 466 19.11 -29.67 -8.52
N VAL A 467 17.85 -30.02 -8.67
CA VAL A 467 17.00 -29.53 -9.76
C VAL A 467 15.85 -28.79 -9.14
N MET A 468 15.76 -27.49 -9.40
CA MET A 468 14.54 -26.75 -9.10
C MET A 468 13.50 -27.11 -10.15
N ALA A 469 12.51 -27.88 -9.73
CA ALA A 469 11.48 -28.38 -10.63
C ALA A 469 10.09 -28.28 -10.01
N TYR A 470 9.09 -28.34 -10.87
CA TYR A 470 7.70 -28.23 -10.45
C TYR A 470 7.35 -29.38 -9.48
N SER A 471 6.73 -29.10 -8.34
CA SER A 471 6.40 -30.07 -7.29
C SER A 471 5.48 -31.18 -7.82
N GLY A 472 5.69 -32.40 -7.34
CA GLY A 472 5.07 -33.62 -7.88
C GLY A 472 5.61 -34.09 -9.23
N SER A 473 6.68 -33.48 -9.76
CA SER A 473 7.37 -33.98 -10.96
C SER A 473 8.18 -35.24 -10.67
N THR A 474 8.37 -36.07 -11.69
CA THR A 474 9.40 -37.11 -11.66
C THR A 474 10.68 -36.58 -12.30
N ILE A 475 11.75 -36.45 -11.53
CA ILE A 475 13.03 -35.93 -12.00
C ILE A 475 14.11 -37.02 -11.95
N THR A 476 14.81 -37.22 -13.06
CA THR A 476 15.94 -38.15 -13.18
C THR A 476 17.18 -37.41 -13.67
N ALA A 477 18.32 -37.58 -12.99
CA ALA A 477 19.62 -37.07 -13.40
C ALA A 477 20.57 -38.21 -13.78
N SER A 478 21.44 -37.97 -14.75
CA SER A 478 22.43 -38.96 -15.23
C SER A 478 23.78 -38.32 -15.52
N LEU A 479 24.87 -39.05 -15.25
CA LEU A 479 26.26 -38.64 -15.50
C LEU A 479 27.15 -39.88 -15.70
N GLY A 480 27.97 -39.93 -16.75
CA GLY A 480 28.98 -40.98 -16.94
C GLY A 480 28.45 -42.42 -16.94
N GLY A 481 27.18 -42.63 -17.32
CA GLY A 481 26.50 -43.93 -17.29
C GLY A 481 25.79 -44.28 -15.97
N ALA A 482 25.99 -43.49 -14.90
CA ALA A 482 25.19 -43.56 -13.68
C ALA A 482 23.90 -42.72 -13.83
N SER A 483 22.83 -43.13 -13.15
CA SER A 483 21.56 -42.40 -13.12
C SER A 483 20.90 -42.52 -11.75
N VAL A 484 20.20 -41.47 -11.34
CA VAL A 484 19.48 -41.39 -10.06
C VAL A 484 18.17 -40.63 -10.24
N THR A 485 17.09 -41.15 -9.67
CA THR A 485 15.84 -40.40 -9.51
C THR A 485 15.99 -39.49 -8.30
N LEU A 486 15.83 -38.19 -8.52
CA LEU A 486 16.00 -37.20 -7.47
C LEU A 486 14.78 -37.21 -6.54
N THR A 487 15.01 -36.98 -5.26
CA THR A 487 13.96 -36.94 -4.23
C THR A 487 13.54 -35.50 -4.00
N GLU A 488 12.24 -35.24 -4.11
CA GLU A 488 11.63 -33.97 -3.74
C GLU A 488 12.00 -33.61 -2.30
N GLN A 489 12.46 -32.37 -2.08
CA GLN A 489 12.77 -31.85 -0.74
C GLN A 489 11.84 -30.69 -0.43
N GLU A 490 11.43 -30.60 0.83
CA GLU A 490 10.79 -29.40 1.36
C GLU A 490 11.72 -28.20 1.24
N LEU A 491 11.16 -27.03 0.95
CA LEU A 491 11.90 -25.78 1.04
C LEU A 491 12.29 -25.53 2.50
N THR A 492 13.57 -25.24 2.75
CA THR A 492 14.11 -24.95 4.09
C THR A 492 14.77 -23.57 4.07
N GLY A 493 14.56 -22.74 5.10
CA GLY A 493 15.04 -21.33 5.16
C GLY A 493 13.91 -20.30 4.96
N ASP A 494 14.24 -19.06 4.57
CA ASP A 494 13.27 -17.97 4.27
C ASP A 494 12.18 -18.36 3.25
N THR A 495 12.40 -19.43 2.48
CA THR A 495 11.42 -20.01 1.55
C THR A 495 10.42 -20.97 2.21
N ALA A 496 10.58 -21.32 3.49
CA ALA A 496 9.72 -22.25 4.21
C ALA A 496 8.49 -21.58 4.83
N ASP A 497 8.53 -20.26 5.05
CA ASP A 497 7.43 -19.52 5.66
C ASP A 497 6.44 -19.04 4.61
N GLY A 498 5.51 -19.94 4.29
CA GLY A 498 4.42 -19.71 3.35
C GLY A 498 4.70 -20.24 1.96
N ASN A 499 5.29 -21.43 1.84
CA ASN A 499 5.73 -21.91 0.54
C ASN A 499 4.55 -22.11 -0.45
N THR A 500 4.39 -21.12 -1.33
CA THR A 500 3.53 -21.17 -2.50
C THR A 500 4.36 -21.33 -3.77
N SER A 501 5.68 -21.54 -3.69
CA SER A 501 6.44 -21.89 -4.89
C SER A 501 5.95 -23.25 -5.37
N SER A 502 5.42 -23.29 -6.59
CA SER A 502 5.15 -24.57 -7.27
C SER A 502 6.42 -25.32 -7.61
N TYR A 503 7.60 -24.77 -7.30
CA TYR A 503 8.89 -25.34 -7.61
C TYR A 503 9.66 -25.62 -6.32
N VAL A 504 10.13 -26.84 -6.21
CA VAL A 504 10.84 -27.36 -5.05
C VAL A 504 12.17 -27.98 -5.50
N PRO A 505 13.18 -28.01 -4.62
CA PRO A 505 14.44 -28.64 -4.93
C PRO A 505 14.27 -30.16 -4.92
N TYR A 506 14.55 -30.79 -6.05
CA TYR A 506 14.77 -32.22 -6.13
C TYR A 506 16.25 -32.48 -5.97
N LYS A 507 16.62 -33.26 -4.94
CA LYS A 507 18.03 -33.54 -4.64
C LYS A 507 18.36 -35.02 -4.79
N GLY A 508 19.58 -35.29 -5.23
CA GLY A 508 20.16 -36.61 -5.31
C GLY A 508 21.65 -36.51 -5.56
N THR A 509 22.35 -37.63 -5.55
CA THR A 509 23.80 -37.66 -5.72
C THR A 509 24.20 -38.65 -6.80
N LEU A 510 25.12 -38.24 -7.67
CA LEU A 510 25.77 -39.10 -8.65
C LEU A 510 27.24 -39.28 -8.23
N THR A 511 27.68 -40.52 -8.06
CA THR A 511 29.07 -40.81 -7.72
C THR A 511 29.92 -40.79 -8.97
N VAL A 512 30.95 -39.93 -9.02
CA VAL A 512 31.93 -39.94 -10.12
C VAL A 512 32.88 -41.14 -9.98
N PRO A 513 33.51 -41.60 -11.08
CA PRO A 513 34.53 -42.65 -11.01
C PRO A 513 35.68 -42.34 -10.04
N ALA A 514 36.39 -43.37 -9.58
CA ALA A 514 37.62 -43.18 -8.81
C ALA A 514 38.68 -42.43 -9.64
N ALA A 515 39.46 -41.58 -8.99
CA ALA A 515 40.51 -40.82 -9.64
C ALA A 515 41.61 -41.75 -10.16
N THR A 516 42.23 -41.34 -11.27
CA THR A 516 43.39 -42.00 -11.85
C THR A 516 44.58 -41.04 -11.84
N GLU A 517 45.75 -41.45 -12.31
CA GLU A 517 46.94 -40.57 -12.41
C GLU A 517 46.77 -39.40 -13.41
N SER A 518 45.66 -39.36 -14.15
CA SER A 518 45.32 -38.30 -15.10
C SER A 518 43.87 -37.84 -14.94
N GLN A 519 43.60 -36.57 -15.25
CA GLN A 519 42.25 -36.02 -15.23
C GLN A 519 41.32 -36.77 -16.21
N GLN A 520 40.09 -37.06 -15.79
CA GLN A 520 39.09 -37.78 -16.60
C GLN A 520 37.91 -36.85 -16.92
N ASP A 521 37.42 -36.86 -18.16
CA ASP A 521 36.17 -36.19 -18.57
C ASP A 521 35.00 -37.18 -18.48
N VAL A 522 34.06 -36.91 -17.57
CA VAL A 522 32.90 -37.77 -17.30
C VAL A 522 31.71 -37.40 -18.19
N GLY A 523 31.69 -36.18 -18.75
CA GLY A 523 30.60 -35.63 -19.55
C GLY A 523 29.63 -34.74 -18.78
N ASN A 524 28.51 -34.39 -19.40
CA ASN A 524 27.50 -33.50 -18.82
C ASN A 524 26.55 -34.26 -17.89
N ILE A 525 26.12 -33.60 -16.81
CA ILE A 525 24.92 -33.98 -16.10
C ILE A 525 23.74 -33.73 -17.03
N THR A 526 22.94 -34.76 -17.30
CA THR A 526 21.69 -34.64 -18.07
C THR A 526 20.50 -34.88 -17.16
N VAL A 527 19.50 -34.02 -17.22
CA VAL A 527 18.29 -34.10 -16.40
C VAL A 527 17.07 -34.24 -17.30
N SER A 528 16.16 -35.13 -16.92
CA SER A 528 14.84 -35.26 -17.53
C SER A 528 13.78 -35.16 -16.44
N GLY A 529 12.77 -34.33 -16.68
CA GLY A 529 11.68 -34.08 -15.76
C GLY A 529 10.34 -34.29 -16.45
N THR A 530 9.42 -35.00 -15.79
CA THR A 530 8.08 -35.26 -16.31
C THR A 530 7.02 -34.83 -15.30
N TRP A 531 6.06 -34.04 -15.74
CA TRP A 531 4.91 -33.58 -14.95
C TRP A 531 3.65 -33.57 -15.83
N SER A 532 2.57 -34.18 -15.35
CA SER A 532 1.28 -34.26 -16.07
C SER A 532 1.38 -34.73 -17.53
N GLY A 533 2.30 -35.68 -17.80
CA GLY A 533 2.53 -36.24 -19.14
C GLY A 533 3.38 -35.38 -20.09
N ILE A 534 3.78 -34.17 -19.68
CA ILE A 534 4.75 -33.34 -20.41
C ILE A 534 6.15 -33.68 -19.92
N THR A 535 7.12 -33.84 -20.82
CA THR A 535 8.52 -34.09 -20.49
C THR A 535 9.38 -32.94 -20.97
N GLN A 536 10.28 -32.47 -20.10
CA GLN A 536 11.30 -31.48 -20.40
C GLN A 536 12.67 -32.08 -20.08
N SER A 537 13.70 -31.72 -20.86
CA SER A 537 15.07 -32.10 -20.56
C SER A 537 15.95 -30.85 -20.43
N ALA A 538 16.95 -30.94 -19.57
CA ALA A 538 17.94 -29.91 -19.33
C ALA A 538 19.32 -30.54 -19.14
N SER A 539 20.37 -29.73 -19.19
CA SER A 539 21.75 -30.16 -18.90
C SER A 539 22.32 -29.31 -17.76
N GLY A 540 23.01 -29.97 -16.83
CA GLY A 540 23.82 -29.33 -15.81
C GLY A 540 25.27 -29.25 -16.23
N ALA A 541 26.17 -29.28 -15.24
CA ALA A 541 27.60 -29.10 -15.45
C ALA A 541 28.24 -30.26 -16.23
N ARG A 542 29.26 -29.93 -17.00
CA ARG A 542 30.26 -30.91 -17.46
C ARG A 542 31.20 -31.25 -16.32
N VAL A 543 31.30 -32.53 -15.96
CA VAL A 543 32.07 -32.97 -14.80
C VAL A 543 33.36 -33.64 -15.22
N TYR A 544 34.45 -33.23 -14.59
CA TYR A 544 35.77 -33.83 -14.67
C TYR A 544 36.16 -34.42 -13.31
N VAL A 545 36.90 -35.52 -13.33
CA VAL A 545 37.58 -36.06 -12.13
C VAL A 545 39.03 -35.62 -12.17
N ALA A 546 39.48 -34.91 -11.13
CA ALA A 546 40.86 -34.52 -10.93
C ALA A 546 41.78 -35.74 -10.90
N ALA A 547 43.04 -35.58 -11.33
CA ALA A 547 44.03 -36.61 -11.13
C ALA A 547 44.20 -36.92 -9.63
N LEU A 548 44.70 -38.13 -9.32
CA LEU A 548 45.01 -38.53 -7.96
C LEU A 548 45.86 -37.47 -7.27
N PRO A 549 45.58 -37.20 -5.98
CA PRO A 549 46.37 -36.29 -5.17
C PRO A 549 47.87 -36.55 -5.36
N GLN A 550 48.66 -35.50 -5.61
CA GLN A 550 50.10 -35.65 -5.45
C GLN A 550 50.37 -36.01 -3.99
N GLN A 551 51.19 -37.03 -3.77
CA GLN A 551 51.41 -37.56 -2.44
C GLN A 551 51.97 -36.45 -1.53
N ALA A 552 51.30 -36.22 -0.38
CA ALA A 552 51.78 -35.30 0.63
C ALA A 552 53.22 -35.66 1.02
N PRO A 553 54.15 -34.69 1.17
CA PRO A 553 55.48 -34.98 1.69
C PRO A 553 55.32 -35.61 3.08
N GLY A 554 55.64 -36.89 3.20
CA GLY A 554 55.42 -37.70 4.40
C GLY A 554 56.46 -37.47 5.49
N VAL A 555 57.58 -36.82 5.15
CA VAL A 555 58.66 -36.43 6.06
C VAL A 555 59.28 -35.10 5.65
N GLU A 556 59.92 -34.43 6.61
CA GLU A 556 60.76 -33.27 6.38
C GLU A 556 61.82 -33.56 5.29
N GLY A 557 61.96 -32.64 4.32
CA GLY A 557 62.88 -32.77 3.18
C GLY A 557 62.29 -33.39 1.91
N GLU A 558 61.07 -33.94 1.93
CA GLU A 558 60.38 -34.37 0.70
C GLU A 558 59.86 -33.17 -0.10
N LYS A 559 59.86 -33.28 -1.42
CA LYS A 559 59.35 -32.22 -2.30
C LYS A 559 57.84 -32.31 -2.48
N GLY A 560 57.18 -31.16 -2.45
CA GLY A 560 55.77 -31.02 -2.77
C GLY A 560 55.47 -29.66 -3.41
N HIS A 561 54.31 -29.52 -4.04
CA HIS A 561 53.86 -28.23 -4.56
C HIS A 561 53.32 -27.36 -3.43
N LEU A 562 54.05 -26.30 -3.09
CA LEU A 562 53.69 -25.42 -1.99
C LEU A 562 52.87 -24.21 -2.47
N VAL A 563 52.04 -23.69 -1.58
CA VAL A 563 51.32 -22.42 -1.74
C VAL A 563 51.54 -21.52 -0.55
N GLU A 564 51.54 -20.22 -0.80
CA GLU A 564 51.51 -19.19 0.23
C GLU A 564 50.18 -18.42 0.17
N VAL A 565 49.56 -18.18 1.32
CA VAL A 565 48.38 -17.33 1.45
C VAL A 565 48.73 -15.88 1.16
N THR A 566 48.09 -15.27 0.16
CA THR A 566 48.31 -13.88 -0.23
C THR A 566 47.24 -12.92 0.33
N ALA A 567 46.03 -13.43 0.56
CA ALA A 567 44.94 -12.70 1.20
C ALA A 567 45.26 -12.36 2.67
N SER A 568 44.74 -11.25 3.19
CA SER A 568 44.94 -10.84 4.59
C SER A 568 44.47 -11.90 5.59
N GLN A 569 43.32 -12.51 5.28
CA GLN A 569 42.70 -13.65 5.93
C GLN A 569 42.05 -14.50 4.83
N ALA A 570 42.71 -15.57 4.38
CA ALA A 570 42.13 -16.47 3.40
C ALA A 570 41.04 -17.32 4.03
N ARG A 571 39.81 -17.19 3.53
CA ARG A 571 38.69 -18.03 3.95
C ARG A 571 38.99 -19.49 3.63
N THR A 572 38.66 -20.37 4.57
CA THR A 572 38.81 -21.81 4.42
C THR A 572 37.46 -22.49 4.32
N TYR A 573 37.46 -23.69 3.75
CA TYR A 573 36.30 -24.54 3.55
C TYR A 573 36.67 -25.99 3.89
N PRO A 574 35.72 -26.88 4.20
CA PRO A 574 36.06 -28.28 4.46
C PRO A 574 36.48 -28.98 3.17
N ALA A 575 37.46 -29.88 3.24
CA ALA A 575 38.06 -30.50 2.05
C ALA A 575 37.15 -31.51 1.31
N GLY A 576 36.17 -32.14 2.00
CA GLY A 576 35.35 -33.23 1.46
C GLY A 576 33.89 -32.90 1.13
N VAL A 577 33.53 -31.62 1.00
CA VAL A 577 32.17 -31.18 0.65
C VAL A 577 32.17 -30.21 -0.52
N LEU A 578 31.16 -30.32 -1.38
CA LEU A 578 31.00 -29.55 -2.62
C LEU A 578 30.01 -28.38 -2.45
N ASN A 579 30.31 -27.44 -1.56
CA ASN A 579 29.65 -26.13 -1.50
C ASN A 579 30.65 -25.05 -1.07
N ASN A 580 30.33 -23.78 -1.35
CA ASN A 580 31.06 -22.62 -0.84
C ASN A 580 30.51 -22.12 0.50
N ASP A 581 29.67 -22.90 1.15
CA ASP A 581 29.20 -22.55 2.49
C ASP A 581 30.37 -22.73 3.47
N PRO A 582 30.89 -21.64 4.05
CA PRO A 582 31.78 -21.82 5.19
C PRO A 582 30.99 -22.59 6.26
N ASN A 583 31.65 -23.49 6.97
CA ASN A 583 31.10 -24.07 8.19
C ASN A 583 31.64 -23.26 9.38
N GLY A 584 30.89 -23.16 10.48
CA GLY A 584 31.38 -22.59 11.74
C GLY A 584 32.66 -23.24 12.31
N SER A 585 33.13 -24.34 11.73
CA SER A 585 34.42 -24.99 12.02
C SER A 585 35.60 -24.55 11.13
N CYS A 586 35.36 -23.76 10.07
CA CYS A 586 36.39 -23.37 9.10
C CYS A 586 36.88 -21.94 9.37
N PHE A 587 38.06 -21.82 9.96
CA PHE A 587 38.63 -20.52 10.33
C PHE A 587 39.64 -20.02 9.30
N PRO A 588 39.72 -18.70 9.05
CA PRO A 588 40.61 -18.17 8.01
C PRO A 588 42.09 -18.40 8.31
N LEU A 589 42.89 -18.60 7.27
CA LEU A 589 44.35 -18.66 7.36
C LEU A 589 44.96 -17.26 7.12
N PRO A 590 45.90 -16.81 7.97
CA PRO A 590 46.50 -15.49 7.82
C PRO A 590 47.48 -15.40 6.65
N LYS A 591 47.65 -14.17 6.13
CA LYS A 591 48.63 -13.86 5.09
C LYS A 591 50.02 -14.42 5.39
N GLY A 592 50.61 -15.06 4.39
CA GLY A 592 51.93 -15.69 4.44
C GLY A 592 51.90 -17.13 4.92
N THR A 593 50.76 -17.68 5.36
CA THR A 593 50.65 -19.10 5.71
C THR A 593 51.09 -19.96 4.53
N VAL A 594 51.99 -20.90 4.77
CA VAL A 594 52.51 -21.84 3.77
C VAL A 594 51.97 -23.24 4.07
N ASP A 595 51.39 -23.85 3.04
CA ASP A 595 50.91 -25.21 3.06
C ASP A 595 51.23 -25.90 1.72
N TYR A 596 51.05 -27.21 1.62
CA TYR A 596 51.19 -27.94 0.36
C TYR A 596 49.84 -28.23 -0.26
N ILE A 597 49.80 -28.21 -1.59
CA ILE A 597 48.65 -28.66 -2.37
C ILE A 597 48.69 -30.19 -2.40
N VAL A 598 47.58 -30.84 -2.04
CA VAL A 598 47.45 -32.29 -2.22
C VAL A 598 46.67 -32.67 -3.47
N SER A 599 45.86 -31.79 -4.07
CA SER A 599 45.04 -32.12 -5.26
C SER A 599 45.44 -31.32 -6.49
N ASP A 600 45.10 -31.77 -7.70
CA ASP A 600 44.99 -30.84 -8.82
C ASP A 600 43.95 -29.74 -8.50
N LYS A 601 44.02 -28.62 -9.22
CA LYS A 601 43.12 -27.49 -9.01
C LYS A 601 41.67 -27.93 -9.21
N LEU A 602 40.87 -27.80 -8.15
CA LEU A 602 39.44 -28.08 -8.19
C LEU A 602 38.71 -26.87 -8.75
N THR A 603 37.68 -27.13 -9.55
CA THR A 603 36.75 -26.10 -10.03
C THR A 603 35.37 -26.58 -9.66
N TYR A 604 34.62 -25.82 -8.88
CA TYR A 604 33.23 -26.16 -8.61
C TYR A 604 32.35 -24.93 -8.73
N TYR A 605 31.11 -25.19 -9.09
CA TYR A 605 30.06 -24.21 -9.19
C TYR A 605 29.25 -24.25 -7.89
N ASP A 606 29.08 -23.08 -7.29
CA ASP A 606 28.18 -22.87 -6.17
C ASP A 606 27.05 -21.94 -6.61
N ASP A 607 25.81 -22.29 -6.27
CA ASP A 607 24.63 -21.54 -6.71
C ASP A 607 24.59 -20.09 -6.17
N THR A 608 25.23 -19.85 -5.02
CA THR A 608 25.27 -18.54 -4.35
C THR A 608 26.49 -17.71 -4.77
N TYR A 609 27.64 -18.35 -4.98
CA TYR A 609 28.93 -17.67 -5.19
C TYR A 609 29.52 -17.86 -6.60
N GLY A 610 28.85 -18.60 -7.48
CA GLY A 610 29.29 -18.89 -8.84
C GLY A 610 30.42 -19.93 -8.92
N SER A 611 31.11 -19.97 -10.06
CA SER A 611 32.26 -20.85 -10.23
C SER A 611 33.47 -20.31 -9.47
N GLY A 612 34.15 -21.19 -8.73
CA GLY A 612 35.41 -20.86 -8.08
C GLY A 612 36.45 -21.95 -8.26
N GLU A 613 37.71 -21.51 -8.23
CA GLU A 613 38.88 -22.36 -8.28
C GLU A 613 39.47 -22.54 -6.88
N TYR A 614 39.84 -23.77 -6.51
CA TYR A 614 40.27 -24.09 -5.16
C TYR A 614 41.38 -25.14 -5.13
N TYR A 615 42.17 -25.09 -4.06
CA TYR A 615 43.14 -26.12 -3.71
C TYR A 615 42.75 -26.78 -2.39
N ILE A 616 42.90 -28.10 -2.30
CA ILE A 616 42.94 -28.80 -1.02
C ILE A 616 44.36 -28.70 -0.48
N LEU A 617 44.46 -28.21 0.76
CA LEU A 617 45.72 -28.03 1.45
C LEU A 617 46.00 -29.22 2.38
N GLY A 618 47.29 -29.46 2.64
CA GLY A 618 47.78 -30.47 3.58
C GLY A 618 47.19 -30.36 4.99
N SER A 619 46.83 -29.16 5.43
CA SER A 619 46.13 -28.91 6.69
C SER A 619 44.72 -29.50 6.79
N GLY A 620 44.17 -30.05 5.69
CA GLY A 620 42.85 -30.69 5.65
C GLY A 620 41.71 -29.70 5.40
N VAL A 621 42.04 -28.48 4.97
CA VAL A 621 41.08 -27.46 4.54
C VAL A 621 41.29 -27.13 3.06
N ARG A 622 40.24 -26.58 2.45
CA ARG A 622 40.26 -26.04 1.11
C ARG A 622 40.36 -24.52 1.16
N VAL A 623 41.07 -23.93 0.19
CA VAL A 623 41.23 -22.47 0.05
C VAL A 623 40.97 -22.05 -1.40
N SER A 624 40.46 -20.84 -1.59
CA SER A 624 40.32 -20.27 -2.94
C SER A 624 41.70 -20.06 -3.58
N ALA A 625 41.84 -20.47 -4.84
CA ALA A 625 43.07 -20.30 -5.61
C ALA A 625 43.48 -18.84 -5.77
N SER A 626 42.52 -17.90 -5.74
CA SER A 626 42.78 -16.45 -5.78
C SER A 626 43.34 -15.90 -4.47
N SER A 627 43.20 -16.64 -3.36
CA SER A 627 43.68 -16.25 -2.02
C SER A 627 45.08 -16.76 -1.72
N VAL A 628 45.69 -17.51 -2.65
CA VAL A 628 47.03 -18.08 -2.52
C VAL A 628 47.86 -17.85 -3.78
N SER A 629 49.18 -18.01 -3.66
CA SER A 629 50.10 -18.08 -4.80
C SER A 629 50.91 -19.37 -4.72
N SER A 630 51.07 -20.06 -5.86
CA SER A 630 51.96 -21.22 -5.94
C SER A 630 53.42 -20.79 -5.75
N LEU A 631 54.13 -21.52 -4.90
CA LEU A 631 55.58 -21.44 -4.72
C LEU A 631 56.33 -22.49 -5.56
N GLY A 632 55.60 -23.29 -6.35
CA GLY A 632 56.16 -24.40 -7.11
C GLY A 632 56.53 -25.60 -6.25
N GLU A 633 57.30 -26.52 -6.85
CA GLU A 633 57.83 -27.69 -6.15
C GLU A 633 59.02 -27.31 -5.27
N ALA A 634 58.91 -27.52 -3.95
CA ALA A 634 59.94 -27.21 -2.98
C ALA A 634 59.97 -28.24 -1.84
N GLU A 635 61.11 -28.32 -1.12
CA GLU A 635 61.26 -29.22 0.03
C GLU A 635 60.38 -28.76 1.21
N TRP A 636 59.62 -29.70 1.79
CA TRP A 636 58.80 -29.47 2.97
C TRP A 636 59.65 -29.35 4.22
N GLN A 637 59.43 -28.27 4.97
CA GLN A 637 60.18 -27.95 6.20
C GLN A 637 59.20 -27.86 7.37
N LEU A 638 59.57 -28.41 8.52
CA LEU A 638 58.76 -28.23 9.73
C LEU A 638 58.85 -26.77 10.21
N SER A 639 57.78 -26.30 10.85
CA SER A 639 57.83 -25.04 11.61
C SER A 639 58.19 -25.35 13.06
N SER A 640 58.78 -24.39 13.76
CA SER A 640 58.99 -24.51 15.21
C SER A 640 58.52 -23.28 15.96
N LEU A 641 58.06 -23.47 17.21
CA LEU A 641 57.79 -22.41 18.18
C LEU A 641 58.90 -22.40 19.22
N SER A 642 59.57 -21.27 19.42
CA SER A 642 60.79 -21.17 20.25
C SER A 642 60.69 -20.15 21.39
N GLY A 643 59.58 -19.43 21.50
CA GLY A 643 59.29 -18.53 22.61
C GLY A 643 57.83 -18.14 22.63
N ALA A 644 57.32 -17.74 23.80
CA ALA A 644 55.93 -17.33 23.94
C ALA A 644 55.79 -16.11 24.84
N ASN A 645 54.91 -15.18 24.45
CA ASN A 645 54.62 -13.94 25.17
C ASN A 645 53.11 -13.69 25.21
N SER A 646 52.65 -12.91 26.19
CA SER A 646 51.29 -12.37 26.21
C SER A 646 51.26 -10.93 26.70
N TRP A 647 50.32 -10.13 26.19
CA TRP A 647 50.05 -8.77 26.64
C TRP A 647 48.58 -8.40 26.44
N ALA A 648 48.15 -7.27 27.00
CA ALA A 648 46.80 -6.74 26.84
C ALA A 648 46.85 -5.22 26.73
N ASP A 649 45.95 -4.63 25.95
CA ASP A 649 45.85 -3.18 25.72
C ASP A 649 44.50 -2.58 26.14
N GLY A 650 43.71 -3.35 26.90
CA GLY A 650 42.37 -2.99 27.35
C GLY A 650 41.25 -3.42 26.40
N GLN A 651 41.48 -3.40 25.09
CA GLN A 651 40.50 -3.87 24.11
C GLN A 651 40.74 -5.34 23.72
N TYR A 652 42.00 -5.75 23.68
CA TYR A 652 42.40 -7.08 23.24
C TYR A 652 43.34 -7.74 24.26
N VAL A 653 43.35 -9.06 24.25
CA VAL A 653 44.42 -9.86 24.85
C VAL A 653 45.15 -10.60 23.74
N TYR A 654 46.47 -10.57 23.79
CA TYR A 654 47.35 -11.09 22.78
C TYR A 654 48.14 -12.26 23.34
N VAL A 655 48.25 -13.33 22.55
CA VAL A 655 49.15 -14.45 22.81
C VAL A 655 50.01 -14.62 21.57
N SER A 656 51.31 -14.53 21.73
CA SER A 656 52.27 -14.58 20.64
C SER A 656 53.28 -15.68 20.85
N PHE A 657 53.65 -16.36 19.75
CA PHE A 657 54.68 -17.36 19.71
C PHE A 657 55.74 -16.96 18.68
N ALA A 658 56.99 -16.84 19.13
CA ALA A 658 58.13 -16.71 18.23
C ALA A 658 58.26 -18.00 17.44
N ARG A 659 58.36 -17.89 16.12
CA ARG A 659 58.35 -19.01 15.19
C ARG A 659 59.57 -18.96 14.29
N SER A 660 60.12 -20.12 13.93
CA SER A 660 61.11 -20.22 12.85
C SER A 660 60.65 -21.20 11.78
N GLY A 661 61.24 -21.11 10.58
CA GLY A 661 60.84 -21.90 9.43
C GLY A 661 59.65 -21.31 8.70
N ARG A 662 58.71 -22.16 8.25
CA ARG A 662 57.52 -21.74 7.50
C ARG A 662 56.43 -21.18 8.39
N LYS A 663 55.60 -20.29 7.86
CA LYS A 663 54.39 -19.81 8.53
C LYS A 663 53.34 -20.90 8.47
N THR A 664 52.99 -21.47 9.62
CA THR A 664 52.16 -22.68 9.71
C THR A 664 50.68 -22.45 9.37
N ALA A 665 50.07 -23.44 8.72
CA ALA A 665 48.62 -23.59 8.68
C ALA A 665 48.09 -24.11 10.02
N TYR A 666 46.80 -23.90 10.30
CA TYR A 666 46.16 -24.38 11.51
C TYR A 666 44.67 -24.65 11.31
N THR A 667 44.11 -25.46 12.21
CA THR A 667 42.65 -25.65 12.35
C THR A 667 42.20 -25.23 13.75
N VAL A 668 40.91 -24.92 13.91
CA VAL A 668 40.34 -24.48 15.19
C VAL A 668 39.07 -25.24 15.52
N SER A 669 38.89 -25.55 16.80
CA SER A 669 37.68 -26.15 17.35
C SER A 669 37.35 -25.57 18.73
N PHE A 670 36.15 -25.86 19.22
CA PHE A 670 35.71 -25.52 20.58
C PHE A 670 35.27 -26.80 21.30
N ASP A 671 35.72 -26.97 22.54
CA ASP A 671 35.35 -28.12 23.35
C ASP A 671 33.84 -28.16 23.60
N GLY A 672 33.24 -29.35 23.53
CA GLY A 672 31.83 -29.54 23.84
C GLY A 672 30.85 -28.93 22.82
N VAL A 673 31.34 -28.42 21.69
CA VAL A 673 30.51 -27.87 20.61
C VAL A 673 30.41 -28.88 19.47
N GLY A 674 29.21 -29.42 19.28
CA GLY A 674 28.86 -30.25 18.12
C GLY A 674 28.17 -29.43 17.04
N TYR A 675 28.45 -29.75 15.78
CA TYR A 675 27.84 -29.13 14.61
C TYR A 675 26.87 -30.11 13.96
N SER A 676 25.72 -29.62 13.48
CA SER A 676 24.82 -30.38 12.62
C SER A 676 25.50 -30.65 11.26
N SER A 677 24.91 -31.56 10.47
CA SER A 677 25.33 -31.77 9.07
C SER A 677 25.26 -30.51 8.22
N SER A 678 24.38 -29.57 8.58
CA SER A 678 24.25 -28.25 7.95
C SER A 678 25.20 -27.18 8.51
N GLY A 679 25.97 -27.47 9.56
CA GLY A 679 26.93 -26.54 10.17
C GLY A 679 26.41 -25.68 11.33
N GLY A 680 25.13 -25.80 11.69
CA GLY A 680 24.55 -25.12 12.86
C GLY A 680 24.89 -25.79 14.18
N VAL A 681 24.79 -25.05 15.29
CA VAL A 681 25.08 -25.58 16.64
C VAL A 681 23.84 -25.56 17.52
N ASN A 682 23.66 -26.64 18.31
CA ASN A 682 22.55 -26.74 19.26
C ASN A 682 22.77 -25.95 20.54
N SER A 683 24.00 -25.53 20.85
CA SER A 683 24.37 -24.63 21.94
C SER A 683 25.87 -24.30 21.89
N PHE A 684 26.24 -23.07 22.27
CA PHE A 684 27.63 -22.68 22.55
C PHE A 684 27.88 -22.47 24.05
N ALA A 685 26.84 -22.51 24.89
CA ALA A 685 26.93 -22.19 26.32
C ALA A 685 27.88 -23.11 27.11
N GLY A 686 28.11 -24.34 26.62
CA GLY A 686 29.02 -25.32 27.23
C GLY A 686 30.48 -25.21 26.80
N ALA A 687 30.84 -24.32 25.86
CA ALA A 687 32.20 -24.23 25.34
C ALA A 687 33.16 -23.69 26.41
N THR A 688 34.17 -24.47 26.81
CA THR A 688 35.12 -24.07 27.87
C THR A 688 36.47 -23.62 27.33
N SER A 689 36.80 -23.96 26.09
CA SER A 689 38.08 -23.60 25.48
C SER A 689 37.99 -23.53 23.97
N MET A 690 38.85 -22.69 23.39
CA MET A 690 39.21 -22.74 21.98
C MET A 690 40.48 -23.55 21.81
N VAL A 691 40.48 -24.50 20.88
CA VAL A 691 41.62 -25.38 20.58
C VAL A 691 42.12 -25.07 19.18
N VAL A 692 43.41 -24.79 19.04
CA VAL A 692 44.09 -24.50 17.77
C VAL A 692 45.14 -25.57 17.52
N THR A 693 45.07 -26.26 16.39
CA THR A 693 46.05 -27.26 15.99
C THR A 693 46.93 -26.70 14.87
N LEU A 694 48.17 -26.35 15.20
CA LEU A 694 49.19 -25.93 14.25
C LEU A 694 49.77 -27.16 13.54
N LYS A 695 49.66 -27.18 12.22
CA LYS A 695 50.04 -28.33 11.38
C LYS A 695 51.54 -28.40 11.16
N ASP A 696 52.13 -29.58 11.35
CA ASP A 696 53.57 -29.84 11.16
C ASP A 696 54.46 -28.75 11.79
N THR A 697 54.15 -28.44 13.05
CA THR A 697 54.82 -27.46 13.90
C THR A 697 55.25 -28.10 15.22
N ARG A 698 56.53 -27.97 15.57
CA ARG A 698 57.08 -28.44 16.85
C ARG A 698 57.15 -27.31 17.88
N ALA A 699 56.73 -27.57 19.11
CA ALA A 699 56.86 -26.61 20.19
C ALA A 699 58.08 -26.93 21.07
N ASP A 700 59.10 -26.07 21.02
CA ASP A 700 60.27 -26.10 21.90
C ASP A 700 60.16 -25.06 23.04
N THR A 701 58.95 -24.54 23.26
CA THR A 701 58.62 -23.55 24.29
C THR A 701 57.40 -23.98 25.10
N ALA A 702 57.31 -23.53 26.34
CA ALA A 702 56.09 -23.61 27.13
C ALA A 702 55.08 -22.51 26.72
N ALA A 703 53.82 -22.69 27.11
CA ALA A 703 52.80 -21.64 27.03
C ALA A 703 53.19 -20.42 27.90
N PRO A 704 52.85 -19.19 27.49
CA PRO A 704 53.12 -18.02 28.30
C PRO A 704 52.13 -17.94 29.47
N GLY A 705 52.55 -17.33 30.58
CA GLY A 705 51.60 -16.80 31.55
C GLY A 705 50.73 -15.72 30.88
N LEU A 706 49.43 -15.69 31.17
CA LEU A 706 48.51 -14.71 30.60
C LEU A 706 48.63 -13.35 31.30
N ALA A 707 48.74 -12.29 30.50
CA ALA A 707 48.51 -10.92 30.96
C ALA A 707 47.10 -10.76 31.54
N SER A 708 46.92 -9.79 32.45
CA SER A 708 45.61 -9.50 33.04
C SER A 708 44.58 -9.20 31.95
N ASN A 709 43.49 -9.96 31.94
CA ASN A 709 42.44 -9.90 30.93
C ASN A 709 41.15 -10.49 31.51
N ASN A 710 40.02 -10.30 30.83
CA ASN A 710 38.71 -10.79 31.28
C ASN A 710 38.08 -11.88 30.39
N LEU A 711 38.83 -12.42 29.41
CA LEU A 711 38.34 -13.46 28.50
C LEU A 711 38.94 -14.84 28.79
N LEU A 712 40.27 -14.92 28.88
CA LEU A 712 41.04 -16.16 28.97
C LEU A 712 41.56 -16.41 30.39
N SER A 713 41.39 -17.63 30.87
CA SER A 713 41.87 -18.10 32.18
C SER A 713 43.22 -18.82 32.09
N GLY A 714 43.54 -19.42 30.95
CA GLY A 714 44.79 -20.16 30.75
C GLY A 714 45.13 -20.39 29.28
N VAL A 715 46.40 -20.72 29.03
CA VAL A 715 46.89 -21.24 27.74
C VAL A 715 47.75 -22.46 28.03
N SER A 716 47.57 -23.52 27.25
CA SER A 716 48.41 -24.72 27.33
C SER A 716 48.82 -25.21 25.94
N LEU A 717 49.99 -25.84 25.86
CA LEU A 717 50.54 -26.43 24.64
C LEU A 717 50.71 -27.94 24.85
N SER A 718 50.41 -28.71 23.82
CA SER A 718 50.69 -30.14 23.75
C SER A 718 51.11 -30.55 22.34
N GLN A 719 51.93 -31.60 22.23
CA GLN A 719 52.41 -32.10 20.94
C GLN A 719 51.62 -33.37 20.55
N GLN A 720 51.15 -33.44 19.31
CA GLN A 720 50.49 -34.61 18.72
C GLN A 720 51.16 -34.98 17.40
N GLY A 721 52.10 -35.94 17.44
CA GLY A 721 52.96 -36.21 16.28
C GLY A 721 53.76 -34.96 15.92
N ASN A 722 53.70 -34.51 14.66
CA ASN A 722 54.32 -33.27 14.23
C ASN A 722 53.44 -32.03 14.47
N ASP A 723 52.20 -32.16 14.95
CA ASP A 723 51.31 -31.03 15.20
C ASP A 723 51.45 -30.47 16.62
N THR A 724 51.42 -29.14 16.77
CA THR A 724 51.30 -28.48 18.07
C THR A 724 49.85 -28.10 18.32
N VAL A 725 49.27 -28.55 19.43
CA VAL A 725 47.93 -28.17 19.87
C VAL A 725 48.03 -27.12 20.97
N ILE A 726 47.47 -25.94 20.70
CA ILE A 726 47.33 -24.83 21.64
C ILE A 726 45.88 -24.80 22.14
N ARG A 727 45.70 -24.82 23.46
CA ARG A 727 44.40 -24.68 24.10
C ARG A 727 44.32 -23.34 24.82
N PHE A 728 43.29 -22.56 24.54
CA PHE A 728 42.94 -21.31 25.20
C PHE A 728 41.70 -21.52 26.05
N ASP A 729 41.88 -21.55 27.38
CA ASP A 729 40.78 -21.77 28.32
C ASP A 729 40.00 -20.47 28.52
N LEU A 730 38.68 -20.53 28.36
CA LEU A 730 37.79 -19.39 28.62
C LEU A 730 37.62 -19.21 30.13
N ARG A 731 37.49 -17.96 30.60
CA ARG A 731 37.15 -17.67 32.01
C ARG A 731 35.75 -18.13 32.36
N LYS A 732 34.83 -18.00 31.41
CA LYS A 732 33.42 -18.36 31.53
C LYS A 732 33.00 -19.16 30.31
N ALA A 733 32.32 -20.28 30.53
CA ALA A 733 31.86 -21.13 29.45
C ALA A 733 30.90 -20.34 28.51
N GLY A 734 31.03 -20.57 27.21
CA GLY A 734 30.23 -19.91 26.17
C GLY A 734 30.51 -18.42 25.96
N SER A 735 31.45 -17.82 26.69
CA SER A 735 31.76 -16.39 26.60
C SER A 735 32.94 -16.15 25.66
N PHE A 736 32.65 -15.83 24.40
CA PHE A 736 33.65 -15.61 23.37
C PHE A 736 33.20 -14.54 22.37
N LEU A 737 34.04 -13.54 22.14
CA LEU A 737 33.73 -12.42 21.23
C LEU A 737 34.57 -12.46 19.94
N GLY A 738 35.15 -13.60 19.58
CA GLY A 738 35.96 -13.75 18.39
C GLY A 738 37.45 -13.50 18.61
N TYR A 739 38.24 -13.81 17.58
CA TYR A 739 39.68 -13.64 17.57
C TYR A 739 40.19 -13.37 16.15
N ARG A 740 41.44 -12.94 16.04
CA ARG A 740 42.18 -12.86 14.78
C ARG A 740 43.59 -13.39 14.97
N ALA A 741 44.03 -14.29 14.08
CA ALA A 741 45.43 -14.68 14.01
C ALA A 741 46.16 -13.95 12.86
N TYR A 742 47.43 -13.60 13.05
CA TYR A 742 48.28 -13.00 12.02
C TYR A 742 49.76 -13.22 12.33
N TYR A 743 50.60 -12.96 11.33
CA TYR A 743 52.06 -12.97 11.50
C TYR A 743 52.61 -11.55 11.64
N ASP A 744 53.38 -11.32 12.69
CA ASP A 744 54.15 -10.09 12.91
C ASP A 744 55.65 -10.41 12.87
N GLY A 745 56.25 -10.20 11.70
CA GLY A 745 57.56 -10.74 11.37
C GLY A 745 57.57 -12.27 11.52
N ASP A 746 58.43 -12.75 12.41
CA ASP A 746 58.57 -14.18 12.75
C ASP A 746 57.65 -14.64 13.88
N ASN A 747 56.78 -13.78 14.39
CA ASN A 747 55.84 -14.15 15.45
C ASN A 747 54.47 -14.54 14.89
N LEU A 748 53.91 -15.66 15.36
CA LEU A 748 52.49 -15.96 15.22
C LEU A 748 51.74 -15.29 16.37
N VAL A 749 50.76 -14.44 16.08
CA VAL A 749 50.02 -13.68 17.09
C VAL A 749 48.53 -14.03 17.01
N PHE A 750 47.95 -14.41 18.14
CA PHE A 750 46.51 -14.52 18.35
C PHE A 750 46.02 -13.32 19.15
N ARG A 751 45.16 -12.50 18.55
CA ARG A 751 44.49 -11.36 19.19
C ARG A 751 43.04 -11.74 19.48
N PHE A 752 42.66 -11.74 20.76
CA PHE A 752 41.29 -12.03 21.20
C PHE A 752 40.59 -10.77 21.69
N ASN A 753 39.29 -10.66 21.41
CA ASN A 753 38.46 -9.53 21.82
C ASN A 753 38.09 -9.65 23.30
N GLN A 754 38.51 -8.69 24.13
CA GLN A 754 38.10 -8.67 25.53
C GLN A 754 36.61 -8.37 25.66
N ILE A 755 36.00 -8.79 26.77
CA ILE A 755 34.57 -8.59 27.03
C ILE A 755 34.40 -7.16 27.58
N PRO A 756 33.64 -6.27 26.92
CA PRO A 756 33.42 -4.93 27.44
C PRO A 756 32.58 -4.98 28.73
N ASN A 757 32.74 -3.98 29.60
CA ASN A 757 31.96 -3.88 30.85
C ASN A 757 30.54 -3.35 30.57
N GLY A 758 29.70 -4.19 29.97
CA GLY A 758 28.39 -3.79 29.46
C GLY A 758 28.51 -2.92 28.20
N LEU A 759 27.54 -2.02 28.00
CA LEU A 759 27.53 -1.11 26.84
C LEU A 759 28.60 -0.01 26.91
N SER A 760 28.96 0.42 28.12
CA SER A 760 30.03 1.40 28.33
C SER A 760 31.38 0.80 27.94
N GLY A 761 31.92 1.23 26.81
CA GLY A 761 33.16 0.68 26.22
C GLY A 761 32.92 -0.42 25.19
N ALA A 762 31.67 -0.79 24.91
CA ALA A 762 31.35 -1.64 23.78
C ALA A 762 31.47 -0.88 22.45
N LYS A 763 31.86 -1.61 21.41
CA LYS A 763 31.90 -1.13 20.02
C LYS A 763 30.92 -1.96 19.22
N ILE A 764 29.88 -1.35 18.70
CA ILE A 764 28.79 -2.05 18.01
C ILE A 764 28.71 -1.53 16.57
N TYR A 765 28.59 -2.44 15.62
CA TYR A 765 28.38 -2.09 14.22
C TYR A 765 26.94 -2.44 13.85
N ILE A 766 26.18 -1.45 13.38
CA ILE A 766 24.79 -1.62 12.94
C ILE A 766 24.74 -1.49 11.42
N ASP A 767 24.21 -2.50 10.76
CA ASP A 767 23.97 -2.48 9.33
C ASP A 767 22.47 -2.40 9.05
N PRO A 768 21.98 -1.39 8.33
CA PRO A 768 20.54 -1.31 8.04
C PRO A 768 20.04 -2.30 6.98
N GLY A 769 20.88 -3.13 6.36
CA GLY A 769 20.47 -3.87 5.16
C GLY A 769 20.09 -2.95 3.98
N HIS A 770 20.10 -3.46 2.75
CA HIS A 770 19.68 -2.73 1.54
C HIS A 770 20.31 -1.31 1.34
N GLY A 771 19.98 -0.59 0.28
CA GLY A 771 20.53 0.76 0.07
C GLY A 771 20.60 1.19 -1.39
N GLY A 772 20.49 2.50 -1.63
CA GLY A 772 20.44 3.06 -2.97
C GLY A 772 19.29 2.46 -3.80
N TYR A 773 19.63 1.81 -4.92
CA TYR A 773 18.66 1.16 -5.82
C TYR A 773 18.17 -0.21 -5.31
N ASP A 774 18.86 -0.83 -4.36
CA ASP A 774 18.39 -2.03 -3.68
C ASP A 774 17.39 -1.60 -2.60
N GLY A 775 16.11 -1.72 -2.91
CA GLY A 775 15.00 -1.28 -2.06
C GLY A 775 14.57 -2.28 -0.99
N GLY A 776 15.02 -3.53 -1.10
CA GLY A 776 14.35 -4.66 -0.46
C GLY A 776 12.89 -4.77 -0.90
N THR A 777 12.03 -5.32 -0.02
CA THR A 777 10.60 -5.43 -0.28
C THR A 777 9.89 -4.06 -0.26
N SER A 778 8.96 -3.82 -1.19
CA SER A 778 8.15 -2.58 -1.27
C SER A 778 6.67 -2.89 -1.27
N ILE A 779 5.93 -2.29 -0.33
CA ILE A 779 4.46 -2.36 -0.26
C ILE A 779 3.91 -0.94 -0.45
N SER A 780 2.91 -0.80 -1.34
CA SER A 780 2.22 0.45 -1.71
C SER A 780 3.07 1.60 -2.28
N GLY A 781 4.35 1.39 -2.58
CA GLY A 781 5.26 2.42 -3.10
C GLY A 781 5.66 3.50 -2.08
N MET A 782 4.98 3.58 -0.94
CA MET A 782 5.28 4.52 0.16
C MET A 782 6.22 3.93 1.21
N TYR A 783 6.21 2.61 1.43
CA TYR A 783 7.02 1.94 2.45
C TYR A 783 7.93 0.87 1.82
N THR A 784 9.21 1.22 1.68
CA THR A 784 10.26 0.28 1.25
C THR A 784 11.05 -0.21 2.45
N GLU A 785 11.41 -1.49 2.44
CA GLU A 785 12.20 -2.15 3.48
C GLU A 785 13.44 -1.35 3.86
N LYS A 786 14.20 -0.86 2.87
CA LYS A 786 15.40 -0.02 3.12
C LYS A 786 15.13 1.18 4.03
N THR A 787 13.96 1.80 3.93
CA THR A 787 13.62 3.02 4.66
C THR A 787 13.26 2.69 6.09
N LEU A 788 12.50 1.61 6.30
CA LEU A 788 12.15 1.12 7.63
C LEU A 788 13.38 0.60 8.37
N ASN A 789 14.24 -0.17 7.70
CA ASN A 789 15.46 -0.68 8.33
C ASN A 789 16.41 0.45 8.70
N ALA A 790 16.59 1.46 7.85
CA ALA A 790 17.41 2.64 8.15
C ALA A 790 16.88 3.43 9.34
N ASP A 791 15.55 3.61 9.44
CA ASP A 791 14.92 4.28 10.59
C ASP A 791 15.19 3.51 11.89
N ILE A 792 14.90 2.21 11.92
CA ILE A 792 15.14 1.38 13.11
C ILE A 792 16.63 1.31 13.46
N ALA A 793 17.52 1.16 12.47
CA ALA A 793 18.96 1.13 12.69
C ALA A 793 19.50 2.41 13.33
N ASN A 794 19.02 3.58 12.90
CA ASN A 794 19.40 4.85 13.51
C ASN A 794 18.88 4.95 14.95
N ARG A 795 17.64 4.53 15.23
CA ARG A 795 17.09 4.49 16.59
C ARG A 795 17.88 3.57 17.51
N VAL A 796 18.23 2.36 17.03
CA VAL A 796 19.08 1.42 17.77
C VAL A 796 20.42 2.06 18.09
N ALA A 797 21.04 2.71 17.09
CA ALA A 797 22.33 3.37 17.26
C ALA A 797 22.27 4.49 18.30
N ASP A 798 21.22 5.31 18.29
CA ASP A 798 21.04 6.40 19.23
C ASP A 798 20.81 5.90 20.66
N ILE A 799 20.00 4.85 20.84
CA ILE A 799 19.80 4.21 22.15
C ILE A 799 21.14 3.64 22.66
N LEU A 800 21.88 2.90 21.84
CA LEU A 800 23.17 2.32 22.22
C LEU A 800 24.21 3.40 22.57
N ARG A 801 24.29 4.48 21.79
CA ARG A 801 25.15 5.65 22.07
C ARG A 801 24.78 6.32 23.37
N SER A 802 23.49 6.51 23.63
CA SER A 802 23.00 7.12 24.89
C SER A 802 23.37 6.29 26.13
N ARG A 803 23.54 4.97 25.95
CA ARG A 803 23.95 4.01 26.98
C ARG A 803 25.47 3.79 27.05
N GLY A 804 26.25 4.59 26.31
CA GLY A 804 27.72 4.62 26.40
C GLY A 804 28.49 3.75 25.41
N ALA A 805 27.81 3.12 24.43
CA ALA A 805 28.48 2.36 23.39
C ALA A 805 29.03 3.26 22.27
N THR A 806 30.14 2.87 21.66
CA THR A 806 30.63 3.45 20.40
C THR A 806 29.96 2.72 19.24
N VAL A 807 29.16 3.44 18.43
CA VAL A 807 28.36 2.82 17.36
C VAL A 807 28.67 3.39 16.00
N GLN A 808 29.01 2.52 15.05
CA GLN A 808 29.08 2.83 13.63
C GLN A 808 27.88 2.24 12.90
N VAL A 809 27.29 3.02 11.98
CA VAL A 809 26.17 2.62 11.13
C VAL A 809 26.63 2.66 9.68
N THR A 810 26.30 1.64 8.87
CA THR A 810 26.56 1.69 7.42
C THR A 810 25.74 2.81 6.79
N ASP A 811 26.38 3.66 5.98
CA ASP A 811 25.68 4.66 5.16
C ASP A 811 25.04 3.98 3.94
N THR A 812 23.70 3.91 3.94
CA THR A 812 22.89 3.28 2.89
C THR A 812 22.23 4.27 1.93
N SER A 813 22.68 5.54 1.93
CA SER A 813 22.21 6.55 0.97
C SER A 813 22.48 6.14 -0.49
N GLY A 814 23.54 5.38 -0.73
CA GLY A 814 23.85 4.70 -1.99
C GLY A 814 23.79 3.17 -1.88
N TYR A 815 24.02 2.49 -3.01
CA TYR A 815 24.15 1.03 -3.02
C TYR A 815 25.46 0.60 -2.32
N VAL A 816 25.35 -0.36 -1.40
CA VAL A 816 26.48 -0.93 -0.66
C VAL A 816 26.47 -2.44 -0.84
N SER A 817 27.48 -2.96 -1.55
CA SER A 817 27.64 -4.40 -1.75
C SER A 817 27.91 -5.14 -0.44
N LEU A 818 27.58 -6.43 -0.40
CA LEU A 818 27.79 -7.27 0.79
C LEU A 818 29.26 -7.28 1.24
N ASP A 819 30.22 -7.33 0.31
CA ASP A 819 31.65 -7.27 0.65
C ASP A 819 32.06 -5.90 1.20
N SER A 820 31.46 -4.81 0.71
CA SER A 820 31.72 -3.47 1.25
C SER A 820 31.25 -3.37 2.71
N ARG A 821 30.06 -3.89 3.05
CA ARG A 821 29.55 -3.94 4.43
C ARG A 821 30.51 -4.70 5.36
N VAL A 822 30.98 -5.86 4.88
CA VAL A 822 31.93 -6.70 5.62
C VAL A 822 33.27 -5.99 5.84
N ASN A 823 33.81 -5.34 4.80
CA ASN A 823 35.09 -4.64 4.90
C ASN A 823 35.01 -3.42 5.82
N GLN A 824 33.89 -2.68 5.79
CA GLN A 824 33.65 -1.55 6.67
C GLN A 824 33.55 -1.98 8.13
N SER A 825 32.80 -3.06 8.43
CA SER A 825 32.69 -3.57 9.80
C SER A 825 34.02 -4.12 10.32
N GLN A 826 34.79 -4.84 9.52
CA GLN A 826 36.15 -5.28 9.91
C GLN A 826 37.08 -4.10 10.21
N SER A 827 37.03 -3.04 9.40
CA SER A 827 37.83 -1.83 9.61
C SER A 827 37.47 -1.13 10.92
N PHE A 828 36.19 -1.14 11.30
CA PHE A 828 35.74 -0.63 12.61
C PHE A 828 36.15 -1.55 13.77
N SER A 829 36.32 -2.85 13.54
CA SER A 829 36.63 -3.85 14.58
C SER A 829 35.67 -3.80 15.78
N PRO A 830 34.38 -4.09 15.57
CA PRO A 830 33.38 -4.12 16.63
C PRO A 830 33.54 -5.32 17.55
N HIS A 831 32.92 -5.24 18.73
CA HIS A 831 32.64 -6.39 19.58
C HIS A 831 31.45 -7.20 19.07
N LEU A 832 30.44 -6.56 18.48
CA LEU A 832 29.24 -7.20 17.91
C LEU A 832 28.78 -6.49 16.63
N PHE A 833 28.28 -7.25 15.66
CA PHE A 833 27.66 -6.78 14.43
C PHE A 833 26.19 -7.19 14.37
N VAL A 834 25.30 -6.26 14.01
CA VAL A 834 23.86 -6.52 13.86
C VAL A 834 23.36 -5.91 12.55
N SER A 835 22.86 -6.76 11.65
CA SER A 835 22.12 -6.33 10.45
C SER A 835 20.62 -6.28 10.77
N ILE A 836 19.91 -5.26 10.34
CA ILE A 836 18.48 -5.04 10.60
C ILE A 836 17.70 -5.14 9.28
N HIS A 837 16.68 -5.99 9.25
CA HIS A 837 15.84 -6.29 8.10
C HIS A 837 14.36 -6.40 8.49
N HIS A 838 13.49 -6.43 7.47
CA HIS A 838 12.12 -6.91 7.60
C HIS A 838 11.83 -7.95 6.52
N ASN A 839 11.16 -9.02 6.93
CA ASN A 839 10.93 -10.17 6.10
C ASN A 839 9.75 -9.92 5.14
N ALA A 840 9.60 -10.79 4.15
CA ALA A 840 8.48 -10.84 3.23
C ALA A 840 8.11 -12.29 2.95
N GLY A 841 6.81 -12.57 2.99
CA GLY A 841 6.25 -13.91 2.73
C GLY A 841 4.77 -13.83 2.40
N VAL A 842 4.03 -14.90 2.65
CA VAL A 842 2.55 -14.87 2.56
C VAL A 842 1.96 -13.83 3.50
N SER A 843 0.78 -13.29 3.17
CA SER A 843 0.13 -12.21 3.94
C SER A 843 -0.20 -12.58 5.39
N SER A 844 -0.21 -13.88 5.72
CA SER A 844 -0.42 -14.39 7.08
C SER A 844 0.86 -14.58 7.89
N ALA A 845 2.05 -14.54 7.26
CA ALA A 845 3.33 -14.67 7.95
C ALA A 845 3.53 -13.46 8.88
N LYS A 846 4.01 -13.70 10.10
CA LYS A 846 4.23 -12.64 11.11
C LYS A 846 5.24 -13.04 12.17
N GLY A 847 5.81 -12.06 12.85
CA GLY A 847 6.74 -12.25 13.97
C GLY A 847 8.20 -11.98 13.63
N THR A 848 9.08 -12.29 14.58
CA THR A 848 10.52 -11.96 14.54
C THR A 848 11.37 -13.21 14.48
N GLU A 849 12.41 -13.19 13.64
CA GLU A 849 13.49 -14.19 13.59
C GLU A 849 14.87 -13.54 13.51
N VAL A 850 15.90 -14.27 13.95
CA VAL A 850 17.28 -13.76 13.92
C VAL A 850 18.24 -14.83 13.44
N TYR A 851 19.00 -14.51 12.39
CA TYR A 851 19.96 -15.41 11.78
C TYR A 851 21.37 -15.25 12.36
N TYR A 852 22.02 -16.38 12.60
CA TYR A 852 23.42 -16.45 13.04
C TYR A 852 24.21 -17.45 12.19
N PHE A 853 25.52 -17.26 12.14
CA PHE A 853 26.42 -18.20 11.47
C PHE A 853 27.37 -18.86 12.46
N ASN A 854 28.19 -18.08 13.18
CA ASN A 854 29.13 -18.69 14.12
C ASN A 854 28.44 -19.22 15.37
N PRO A 855 28.98 -20.28 15.99
CA PRO A 855 28.47 -20.81 17.25
C PRO A 855 28.31 -19.76 18.34
N TYR A 856 29.31 -18.88 18.48
CA TYR A 856 29.34 -17.82 19.47
C TYR A 856 28.43 -16.61 19.14
N SER A 857 27.83 -16.55 17.94
CA SER A 857 26.79 -15.57 17.59
C SER A 857 25.39 -15.99 18.05
N ARG A 858 25.17 -17.28 18.31
CA ARG A 858 23.82 -17.81 18.56
C ARG A 858 23.15 -17.19 19.78
N GLN A 859 23.89 -16.97 20.87
CA GLN A 859 23.32 -16.36 22.08
C GLN A 859 22.82 -14.93 21.83
N LEU A 860 23.55 -14.16 21.01
CA LEU A 860 23.12 -12.84 20.58
C LEU A 860 21.81 -12.95 19.79
N ALA A 861 21.74 -13.87 18.83
CA ALA A 861 20.53 -14.08 18.02
C ALA A 861 19.31 -14.47 18.87
N ALA A 862 19.47 -15.40 19.81
CA ALA A 862 18.39 -15.83 20.70
C ALA A 862 17.89 -14.68 21.59
N ASN A 863 18.80 -13.87 22.14
CA ASN A 863 18.45 -12.72 22.99
C ASN A 863 17.68 -11.64 22.19
N LEU A 864 18.10 -11.38 20.95
CA LEU A 864 17.43 -10.44 20.05
C LEU A 864 16.05 -10.94 19.64
N SER A 865 15.96 -12.20 19.16
CA SER A 865 14.70 -12.79 18.68
C SER A 865 13.64 -12.81 19.79
N GLY A 866 13.99 -13.30 20.97
CA GLY A 866 13.09 -13.34 22.12
C GLY A 866 12.75 -11.94 22.66
N GLY A 867 13.72 -11.03 22.68
CA GLY A 867 13.54 -9.67 23.17
C GLY A 867 12.57 -8.85 22.30
N VAL A 868 12.79 -8.86 20.99
CA VAL A 868 11.92 -8.13 20.04
C VAL A 868 10.52 -8.74 20.01
N ALA A 869 10.39 -10.06 19.85
CA ALA A 869 9.08 -10.70 19.86
C ALA A 869 8.30 -10.44 21.16
N GLY A 870 8.99 -10.50 22.31
CA GLY A 870 8.41 -10.20 23.62
C GLY A 870 7.95 -8.75 23.77
N ALA A 871 8.74 -7.79 23.29
CA ALA A 871 8.41 -6.36 23.36
C ALA A 871 7.20 -5.99 22.49
N LEU A 872 7.01 -6.68 21.36
CA LEU A 872 5.92 -6.42 20.42
C LEU A 872 4.68 -7.28 20.69
N GLY A 873 4.79 -8.29 21.55
CA GLY A 873 3.73 -9.30 21.73
C GLY A 873 3.47 -10.12 20.45
N THR A 874 4.50 -10.33 19.63
CA THR A 874 4.44 -11.06 18.36
C THR A 874 5.04 -12.47 18.49
N THR A 875 4.92 -13.27 17.44
CA THR A 875 5.49 -14.62 17.40
C THR A 875 7.02 -14.57 17.43
N ASN A 876 7.64 -15.25 18.39
CA ASN A 876 9.08 -15.52 18.37
C ASN A 876 9.35 -16.72 17.45
N ARG A 877 9.93 -16.47 16.28
CA ARG A 877 10.26 -17.48 15.27
C ARG A 877 11.67 -18.08 15.47
N GLY A 878 12.41 -17.54 16.44
CA GLY A 878 13.63 -18.13 17.00
C GLY A 878 14.94 -17.70 16.33
N ASP A 879 16.05 -18.18 16.90
CA ASP A 879 17.37 -18.09 16.32
C ASP A 879 17.57 -19.16 15.23
N LYS A 880 17.98 -18.74 14.04
CA LYS A 880 18.14 -19.61 12.87
C LYS A 880 19.60 -19.64 12.42
N TYR A 881 20.13 -20.82 12.13
CA TYR A 881 21.44 -20.93 11.49
C TYR A 881 21.32 -20.56 10.01
N GLY A 882 22.13 -19.63 9.54
CA GLY A 882 22.14 -19.18 8.14
C GLY A 882 23.44 -18.49 7.75
N ALA A 883 24.01 -18.88 6.62
CA ALA A 883 25.28 -18.39 6.09
C ALA A 883 25.13 -17.12 5.22
N TYR A 884 24.42 -16.11 5.73
CA TYR A 884 24.34 -14.81 5.05
C TYR A 884 25.72 -14.16 5.02
N ARG A 885 26.08 -13.51 3.91
CA ARG A 885 27.43 -12.94 3.74
C ARG A 885 27.85 -12.03 4.90
N VAL A 886 26.91 -11.25 5.45
CA VAL A 886 27.10 -10.34 6.60
C VAL A 886 27.17 -11.05 7.96
N THR A 887 26.73 -12.31 8.09
CA THR A 887 26.85 -13.09 9.34
C THR A 887 28.12 -13.93 9.39
N THR A 888 28.77 -14.19 8.25
CA THR A 888 29.98 -15.05 8.13
C THR A 888 31.29 -14.45 8.68
N HIS A 889 31.22 -13.44 9.55
CA HIS A 889 32.40 -12.82 10.19
C HIS A 889 33.03 -13.74 11.23
N MET A 890 34.33 -14.02 11.14
CA MET A 890 35.02 -14.90 12.11
C MET A 890 35.72 -14.13 13.25
N GLU A 891 35.84 -12.81 13.11
CA GLU A 891 36.56 -11.95 14.06
C GLU A 891 35.70 -11.44 15.21
N PHE A 892 34.36 -11.52 15.08
CA PHE A 892 33.39 -11.06 16.07
C PHE A 892 32.00 -11.69 15.83
N PRO A 893 31.13 -11.80 16.86
CA PRO A 893 29.74 -12.19 16.68
C PRO A 893 29.00 -11.26 15.72
N ALA A 894 28.28 -11.86 14.78
CA ALA A 894 27.47 -11.19 13.77
C ALA A 894 26.12 -11.90 13.59
N VAL A 895 25.05 -11.12 13.50
CA VAL A 895 23.67 -11.59 13.33
C VAL A 895 22.88 -10.71 12.36
N LEU A 896 21.79 -11.25 11.81
CA LEU A 896 20.81 -10.54 11.00
C LEU A 896 19.43 -10.69 11.62
N VAL A 897 18.76 -9.58 11.92
CA VAL A 897 17.47 -9.52 12.63
C VAL A 897 16.36 -9.20 11.64
N GLU A 898 15.35 -10.06 11.56
CA GLU A 898 14.11 -9.81 10.83
C GLU A 898 13.04 -9.29 11.80
N CYS A 899 12.68 -8.01 11.67
CA CYS A 899 11.88 -7.29 12.66
C CYS A 899 10.35 -7.45 12.51
N GLY A 900 9.89 -8.24 11.54
CA GLY A 900 8.47 -8.42 11.17
C GLY A 900 8.33 -8.67 9.67
N PHE A 901 7.11 -8.90 9.19
CA PHE A 901 6.81 -9.17 7.77
C PHE A 901 6.10 -7.98 7.12
N LEU A 902 6.71 -7.35 6.11
CA LEU A 902 6.08 -6.21 5.40
C LEU A 902 4.84 -6.61 4.61
N THR A 903 4.76 -7.86 4.17
CA THR A 903 3.61 -8.40 3.44
C THR A 903 2.40 -8.68 4.33
N ASN A 904 2.55 -8.60 5.65
CA ASN A 904 1.45 -8.74 6.60
C ASN A 904 0.81 -7.36 6.88
N PRO A 905 -0.47 -7.14 6.51
CA PRO A 905 -1.13 -5.84 6.72
C PRO A 905 -1.18 -5.40 8.19
N ASP A 906 -1.31 -6.33 9.14
CA ASP A 906 -1.35 -6.03 10.58
C ASP A 906 0.02 -5.59 11.10
N GLU A 907 1.12 -6.17 10.61
CA GLU A 907 2.47 -5.74 10.99
C GLU A 907 2.87 -4.46 10.25
N LEU A 908 2.52 -4.34 8.96
CA LEU A 908 2.79 -3.14 8.16
C LEU A 908 2.11 -1.91 8.74
N SER A 909 0.82 -1.98 9.11
CA SER A 909 0.10 -0.87 9.75
C SER A 909 0.75 -0.43 11.05
N LYS A 910 1.26 -1.37 11.87
CA LYS A 910 1.99 -1.07 13.11
C LYS A 910 3.36 -0.44 12.84
N LEU A 911 4.07 -0.85 11.80
CA LEU A 911 5.39 -0.32 11.43
C LEU A 911 5.34 1.15 10.99
N GLN A 912 4.16 1.67 10.62
CA GLN A 912 3.96 3.10 10.39
C GLN A 912 4.01 3.91 11.69
N ASN A 913 3.82 3.26 12.85
CA ASN A 913 3.80 3.91 14.14
C ASN A 913 5.21 4.03 14.75
N ASP A 914 5.61 5.26 15.09
CA ASP A 914 6.90 5.55 15.71
C ASP A 914 7.10 4.86 17.07
N SER A 915 6.05 4.67 17.87
CA SER A 915 6.16 3.96 19.14
C SER A 915 6.50 2.48 18.93
N TYR A 916 5.96 1.87 17.87
CA TYR A 916 6.25 0.48 17.52
C TYR A 916 7.71 0.33 17.06
N LYS A 917 8.18 1.21 16.16
CA LYS A 917 9.59 1.24 15.73
C LYS A 917 10.56 1.50 16.90
N ASN A 918 10.18 2.37 17.84
CA ASN A 918 10.96 2.59 19.07
C ASN A 918 11.00 1.37 19.98
N ALA A 919 9.91 0.59 20.07
CA ALA A 919 9.88 -0.65 20.84
C ALA A 919 10.83 -1.70 20.24
N ILE A 920 10.84 -1.87 18.91
CA ILE A 920 11.81 -2.72 18.20
C ILE A 920 13.23 -2.29 18.52
N ALA A 921 13.54 -1.00 18.33
CA ALA A 921 14.88 -0.47 18.53
C ALA A 921 15.37 -0.65 19.98
N THR A 922 14.48 -0.42 20.95
CA THR A 922 14.79 -0.62 22.38
C THR A 922 15.05 -2.08 22.69
N ALA A 923 14.22 -2.99 22.18
CA ALA A 923 14.37 -4.42 22.39
C ALA A 923 15.67 -4.98 21.77
N ILE A 924 16.08 -4.46 20.61
CA ILE A 924 17.37 -4.80 20.00
C ILE A 924 18.53 -4.34 20.90
N ALA A 925 18.49 -3.09 21.37
CA ALA A 925 19.52 -2.56 22.26
C ALA A 925 19.60 -3.32 23.60
N ASP A 926 18.46 -3.70 24.16
CA ASP A 926 18.37 -4.53 25.36
C ASP A 926 18.94 -5.94 25.12
N GLY A 927 18.63 -6.57 23.98
CA GLY A 927 19.20 -7.86 23.59
C GLY A 927 20.72 -7.84 23.48
N ILE A 928 21.29 -6.77 22.91
CA ILE A 928 22.74 -6.53 22.84
C ILE A 928 23.33 -6.40 24.26
N GLN A 929 22.71 -5.57 25.11
CA GLN A 929 23.16 -5.34 26.48
C GLN A 929 23.12 -6.63 27.32
N ASN A 930 22.03 -7.39 27.22
CA ASN A 930 21.85 -8.67 27.92
C ASN A 930 22.91 -9.68 27.49
N THR A 931 23.24 -9.72 26.20
CA THR A 931 24.32 -10.58 25.68
C THR A 931 25.65 -10.24 26.33
N LEU A 932 26.08 -8.98 26.31
CA LEU A 932 27.35 -8.55 26.90
C LEU A 932 27.39 -8.79 28.42
N THR A 933 26.30 -8.47 29.12
CA THR A 933 26.20 -8.66 30.57
C THR A 933 26.27 -10.14 30.95
N SER A 934 25.69 -11.03 30.14
CA SER A 934 25.73 -12.47 30.39
C SER A 934 27.12 -13.09 30.20
N MET A 935 28.06 -12.40 29.54
CA MET A 935 29.42 -12.89 29.28
C MET A 935 30.42 -12.51 30.38
N LEU A 936 30.13 -11.47 31.17
CA LEU A 936 30.88 -11.11 32.38
C LEU A 936 30.58 -12.10 33.51
#